data_AF-A0A2Z4MCD5-F1
#
_entry.id   AF-A0A2Z4MCD5-F1
#
_cell.length_a   1.000
_cell.length_b   1.000
_cell.length_c   1.000
_cell.angle_alpha   90.00
_cell.angle_beta   90.00
_cell.angle_gamma   90.00
#
_symmetry.space_group_name_H-M   'P 1'
#
loop_
_entity.id
_entity.type
_entity.pdbx_description
1 polymer ?
#
loop_
_entity_poly.entity_id
_entity_poly.type
_entity_poly.pdbx_seq_one_letter_code
_entity_poly.pdbx_strand_id
1 'polypeptide(L)'
;MKVLITGGYGFIGSFVGERFYKEGYKVFILDNLSSGNQKNVTFPHKAYELDVADKKCDEVFKSNKFDVVIHLAAQVSVAASMEDPLLDSNTNILGLVNMLKLSSKYGVSKFIFASSAAVYGMNENTPLLEDSACDPVSVYGINKHIGEMYCRKWTEMYGLRTVAFRLANVYGPRQSSVGEGGVISTFLTQINNGKEIVLHGDGSQTRDFIYVEDVADAIFRSVTADDTGVMNLSTNQESSINELIDVLGANQPLQGILRREKRPGDVDKSVLDNTRAKRRLDWIPMYSLAEGLEKTAQWYQETIAEKEQEQESEAKKTILWFRSWDARPYIENILAFVLVIFATVGTVNSGVFDLKLIYIVLIGAIYGTKQSLLSVILACGLFIGESLHNGRDVVSLLYDANVLFHIAVYFIIGIAVGYSIDKRNRDVLSKELQRQAIEEKYDFLKDIYNDVLLVKQELQQQIVNSEDSFGKIYNITKELDSLEPERVLQKSVKVLERIMKSDEIAIYTMNQNGSFLRLMAKSNKAGFDLPRSLKMSEHAYLTELMTMKKIIVNKELRHDMPLIAAPIFDKGKMVAVVTLQQLGFENFTMYTQNLFQVAVQLISSALSRSLRYLNSTQKDRYLEDTSILIPAYFSAMVKNKRDAKQQLNTDFTLLAVDSAQMDHHTLSAYIASSLREADYMGMDEAGDVYIILSNSNEEEANIVIDRLGRLGIASRIVQEKDQDRFSLKDGVYA
;
A
#
# COMPACT_ATOMS: atom_id res chain seq x y z
N MET A 1 7.85 -1.08 6.77
CA MET A 1 8.50 -2.37 6.41
C MET A 1 8.15 -2.75 4.98
N LYS A 2 8.96 -3.58 4.32
CA LYS A 2 8.73 -4.18 3.00
C LYS A 2 8.18 -5.59 3.17
N VAL A 3 6.99 -5.84 2.64
CA VAL A 3 6.28 -7.13 2.78
C VAL A 3 6.15 -7.77 1.42
N LEU A 4 6.67 -9.00 1.27
CA LEU A 4 6.45 -9.83 0.10
C LEU A 4 5.24 -10.73 0.34
N ILE A 5 4.27 -10.69 -0.57
CA ILE A 5 3.10 -11.56 -0.57
C ILE A 5 3.18 -12.43 -1.81
N THR A 6 3.43 -13.73 -1.64
CA THR A 6 3.34 -14.66 -2.76
C THR A 6 1.88 -15.06 -2.95
N GLY A 7 1.37 -15.16 -4.18
CA GLY A 7 -0.06 -15.41 -4.43
C GLY A 7 -0.92 -14.18 -4.17
N GLY A 8 -0.33 -12.98 -4.25
CA GLY A 8 -0.97 -11.71 -3.90
C GLY A 8 -2.08 -11.26 -4.85
N TYR A 9 -2.14 -11.81 -6.07
CA TYR A 9 -3.27 -11.58 -6.99
C TYR A 9 -4.38 -12.62 -6.80
N GLY A 10 -4.18 -13.62 -5.94
CA GLY A 10 -5.21 -14.58 -5.54
C GLY A 10 -6.26 -13.96 -4.63
N PHE A 11 -7.31 -14.74 -4.33
CA PHE A 11 -8.42 -14.36 -3.47
C PHE A 11 -7.93 -13.80 -2.12
N ILE A 12 -7.38 -14.64 -1.25
CA ILE A 12 -6.92 -14.22 0.09
C ILE A 12 -5.77 -13.21 -0.01
N GLY A 13 -4.83 -13.44 -0.95
CA GLY A 13 -3.65 -12.60 -1.11
C GLY A 13 -3.96 -11.13 -1.42
N SER A 14 -5.00 -10.87 -2.21
CA SER A 14 -5.39 -9.48 -2.53
C SER A 14 -5.91 -8.72 -1.30
N PHE A 15 -6.67 -9.38 -0.42
CA PHE A 15 -7.13 -8.77 0.84
C PHE A 15 -5.99 -8.57 1.82
N VAL A 16 -5.06 -9.53 1.93
CA VAL A 16 -3.86 -9.35 2.76
C VAL A 16 -3.06 -8.16 2.24
N GLY A 17 -2.79 -8.09 0.93
CA GLY A 17 -2.08 -6.95 0.34
C GLY A 17 -2.78 -5.62 0.63
N GLU A 18 -4.09 -5.57 0.49
CA GLU A 18 -4.89 -4.37 0.77
C GLU A 18 -4.81 -3.96 2.24
N ARG A 19 -4.91 -4.93 3.17
CA ARG A 19 -4.78 -4.72 4.62
C ARG A 19 -3.43 -4.11 4.99
N PHE A 20 -2.32 -4.62 4.41
CA PHE A 20 -0.98 -4.10 4.65
C PHE A 20 -0.75 -2.73 4.02
N TYR A 21 -1.28 -2.51 2.80
CA TYR A 21 -1.20 -1.22 2.14
C TYR A 21 -1.90 -0.11 2.93
N LYS A 22 -3.11 -0.39 3.46
CA LYS A 22 -3.88 0.55 4.30
C LYS A 22 -3.12 0.99 5.56
N GLU A 23 -2.15 0.19 6.02
CA GLU A 23 -1.31 0.47 7.19
C GLU A 23 0.04 1.10 6.82
N GLY A 24 0.24 1.48 5.56
CA GLY A 24 1.43 2.18 5.09
C GLY A 24 2.65 1.28 4.83
N TYR A 25 2.47 -0.04 4.72
CA TYR A 25 3.54 -0.95 4.35
C TYR A 25 3.81 -0.92 2.84
N LYS A 26 5.09 -1.09 2.45
CA LYS A 26 5.46 -1.25 1.03
C LYS A 26 5.19 -2.70 0.63
N VAL A 27 4.16 -2.91 -0.18
CA VAL A 27 3.70 -4.24 -0.62
C VAL A 27 4.37 -4.65 -1.92
N PHE A 28 4.89 -5.87 -1.93
CA PHE A 28 5.44 -6.55 -3.08
C PHE A 28 4.66 -7.83 -3.32
N ILE A 29 4.29 -8.10 -4.58
CA ILE A 29 3.53 -9.29 -4.98
C ILE A 29 4.43 -10.18 -5.85
N LEU A 30 4.39 -11.48 -5.60
CA LEU A 30 4.98 -12.49 -6.47
C LEU A 30 3.91 -13.52 -6.80
N ASP A 31 3.53 -13.64 -8.06
CA ASP A 31 2.39 -14.45 -8.47
C ASP A 31 2.58 -14.84 -9.94
N ASN A 32 2.33 -16.09 -10.30
CA ASN A 32 2.47 -16.58 -11.68
C ASN A 32 1.17 -16.47 -12.48
N LEU A 33 0.11 -15.88 -11.90
CA LEU A 33 -1.20 -15.69 -12.50
C LEU A 33 -1.91 -17.00 -12.92
N SER A 34 -1.49 -18.16 -12.39
CA SER A 34 -2.12 -19.44 -12.72
C SER A 34 -3.60 -19.48 -12.28
N SER A 35 -3.91 -18.85 -11.16
CA SER A 35 -5.27 -18.65 -10.66
C SER A 35 -5.53 -17.24 -10.13
N GLY A 36 -4.49 -16.40 -10.04
CA GLY A 36 -4.59 -15.01 -9.63
C GLY A 36 -5.14 -14.11 -10.74
N ASN A 37 -5.71 -12.97 -10.38
CA ASN A 37 -6.14 -11.95 -11.34
C ASN A 37 -5.59 -10.59 -10.91
N GLN A 38 -4.83 -9.94 -11.80
CA GLN A 38 -4.26 -8.61 -11.53
C GLN A 38 -5.34 -7.57 -11.17
N LYS A 39 -6.56 -7.69 -11.73
CA LYS A 39 -7.71 -6.82 -11.41
C LYS A 39 -8.11 -6.87 -9.92
N ASN A 40 -7.72 -7.92 -9.18
CA ASN A 40 -8.02 -8.04 -7.75
C ASN A 40 -7.28 -7.03 -6.87
N VAL A 41 -6.22 -6.39 -7.39
CA VAL A 41 -5.37 -5.47 -6.63
C VAL A 41 -5.39 -4.08 -7.27
N THR A 42 -5.93 -3.10 -6.55
CA THR A 42 -6.09 -1.72 -7.03
C THR A 42 -5.13 -0.72 -6.37
N PHE A 43 -4.46 -1.12 -5.29
CA PHE A 43 -3.51 -0.27 -4.58
C PHE A 43 -2.11 -0.29 -5.23
N PRO A 44 -1.31 0.79 -5.09
CA PRO A 44 0.08 0.81 -5.53
C PRO A 44 0.92 -0.32 -4.91
N HIS A 45 1.53 -1.14 -5.75
CA HIS A 45 2.40 -2.24 -5.34
C HIS A 45 3.46 -2.48 -6.42
N LYS A 46 4.49 -3.24 -6.07
CA LYS A 46 5.44 -3.79 -7.04
C LYS A 46 5.16 -5.27 -7.23
N ALA A 47 5.11 -5.74 -8.47
CA ALA A 47 4.79 -7.13 -8.77
C ALA A 47 5.91 -7.81 -9.55
N TYR A 48 6.00 -9.13 -9.38
CA TYR A 48 6.86 -10.02 -10.16
C TYR A 48 6.02 -11.20 -10.63
N GLU A 49 5.87 -11.33 -11.94
CA GLU A 49 5.18 -12.46 -12.55
C GLU A 49 6.14 -13.65 -12.62
N LEU A 50 6.21 -14.42 -11.54
CA LEU A 50 7.13 -15.54 -11.37
C LEU A 50 6.46 -16.66 -10.57
N ASP A 51 6.85 -17.89 -10.89
CA ASP A 51 6.54 -19.03 -10.05
C ASP A 51 7.39 -19.03 -8.77
N VAL A 52 6.82 -19.43 -7.64
CA VAL A 52 7.53 -19.49 -6.34
C VAL A 52 8.66 -20.52 -6.33
N ALA A 53 8.65 -21.51 -7.22
CA ALA A 53 9.75 -22.46 -7.39
C ALA A 53 10.85 -21.95 -8.35
N ASP A 54 10.65 -20.79 -9.02
CA ASP A 54 11.64 -20.25 -9.95
C ASP A 54 12.92 -19.80 -9.23
N LYS A 55 14.06 -20.06 -9.85
CA LYS A 55 15.38 -19.59 -9.40
C LYS A 55 15.53 -18.08 -9.54
N LYS A 56 14.79 -17.44 -10.45
CA LYS A 56 14.77 -15.96 -10.64
C LYS A 56 14.31 -15.23 -9.37
N CYS A 57 13.57 -15.89 -8.48
CA CYS A 57 13.19 -15.33 -7.19
C CYS A 57 14.40 -14.89 -6.34
N ASP A 58 15.58 -15.50 -6.52
CA ASP A 58 16.79 -15.10 -5.78
C ASP A 58 17.16 -13.64 -6.04
N GLU A 59 17.05 -13.17 -7.28
CA GLU A 59 17.33 -11.78 -7.65
C GLU A 59 16.26 -10.82 -7.08
N VAL A 60 15.01 -11.27 -6.99
CA VAL A 60 13.92 -10.51 -6.35
C VAL A 60 14.24 -10.29 -4.86
N PHE A 61 14.60 -11.34 -4.12
CA PHE A 61 14.95 -11.20 -2.71
C PHE A 61 16.20 -10.33 -2.50
N LYS A 62 17.24 -10.57 -3.31
CA LYS A 62 18.50 -9.82 -3.26
C LYS A 62 18.33 -8.32 -3.45
N SER A 63 17.48 -7.94 -4.39
CA SER A 63 17.30 -6.53 -4.78
C SER A 63 16.42 -5.75 -3.82
N ASN A 64 15.41 -6.42 -3.24
CA ASN A 64 14.41 -5.72 -2.43
C ASN A 64 14.68 -5.78 -0.93
N LYS A 65 15.32 -6.85 -0.43
CA LYS A 65 15.54 -7.14 1.00
C LYS A 65 14.26 -6.99 1.82
N PHE A 66 13.40 -8.01 1.76
CA PHE A 66 12.11 -8.01 2.45
C PHE A 66 12.25 -8.17 3.96
N ASP A 67 11.40 -7.49 4.73
CA ASP A 67 11.35 -7.65 6.18
C ASP A 67 10.51 -8.87 6.58
N VAL A 68 9.44 -9.13 5.80
CA VAL A 68 8.44 -10.18 6.05
C VAL A 68 8.04 -10.83 4.73
N VAL A 69 7.84 -12.15 4.77
CA VAL A 69 7.26 -12.92 3.67
C VAL A 69 5.95 -13.56 4.13
N ILE A 70 4.88 -13.36 3.36
CA ILE A 70 3.57 -13.97 3.54
C ILE A 70 3.35 -14.92 2.36
N HIS A 71 3.43 -16.21 2.62
CA HIS A 71 3.38 -17.25 1.61
C HIS A 71 1.97 -17.81 1.46
N LEU A 72 1.22 -17.24 0.52
CA LEU A 72 -0.15 -17.62 0.15
C LEU A 72 -0.24 -18.31 -1.23
N ALA A 73 0.86 -18.35 -1.99
CA ALA A 73 0.89 -19.02 -3.28
C ALA A 73 0.77 -20.53 -3.07
N ALA A 74 -0.24 -21.13 -3.68
CA ALA A 74 -0.51 -22.56 -3.56
C ALA A 74 -1.36 -23.05 -4.73
N GLN A 75 -1.23 -24.33 -5.05
CA GLN A 75 -2.31 -25.07 -5.70
C GLN A 75 -3.33 -25.39 -4.59
N VAL A 76 -4.56 -24.85 -4.68
CA VAL A 76 -5.59 -24.87 -3.61
C VAL A 76 -6.75 -25.85 -3.84
N SER A 77 -6.82 -26.50 -5.00
CA SER A 77 -7.85 -27.46 -5.39
C SER A 77 -7.49 -28.87 -4.93
N VAL A 78 -8.22 -29.35 -3.92
CA VAL A 78 -8.10 -30.72 -3.39
C VAL A 78 -8.29 -31.75 -4.51
N ALA A 79 -9.30 -31.58 -5.37
CA ALA A 79 -9.55 -32.51 -6.48
C ALA A 79 -8.37 -32.55 -7.47
N ALA A 80 -7.88 -31.38 -7.89
CA ALA A 80 -6.75 -31.32 -8.82
C ALA A 80 -5.45 -31.86 -8.19
N SER A 81 -5.29 -31.78 -6.86
CA SER A 81 -4.13 -32.38 -6.18
C SER A 81 -4.13 -33.91 -6.24
N MET A 82 -5.31 -34.53 -6.31
CA MET A 82 -5.46 -35.98 -6.43
C MET A 82 -5.28 -36.44 -7.88
N GLU A 83 -5.68 -35.60 -8.85
CA GLU A 83 -5.50 -35.85 -10.28
C GLU A 83 -4.03 -35.70 -10.70
N ASP A 84 -3.36 -34.64 -10.25
CA ASP A 84 -1.93 -34.40 -10.50
C ASP A 84 -1.17 -34.05 -9.20
N PRO A 85 -0.74 -35.08 -8.44
CA PRO A 85 0.02 -34.89 -7.20
C PRO A 85 1.39 -34.22 -7.40
N LEU A 86 2.00 -34.35 -8.57
CA LEU A 86 3.31 -33.78 -8.87
C LEU A 86 3.20 -32.27 -9.05
N LEU A 87 2.17 -31.81 -9.78
CA LEU A 87 1.88 -30.40 -9.93
C LEU A 87 1.62 -29.74 -8.57
N ASP A 88 0.80 -30.37 -7.72
CA ASP A 88 0.53 -29.86 -6.37
C ASP A 88 1.82 -29.75 -5.54
N SER A 89 2.65 -30.80 -5.55
CA SER A 89 3.89 -30.84 -4.77
C SER A 89 4.94 -29.85 -5.29
N ASN A 90 4.99 -29.60 -6.60
CA ASN A 90 5.90 -28.62 -7.18
C ASN A 90 5.62 -27.21 -6.61
N THR A 91 4.36 -26.81 -6.57
CA THR A 91 3.99 -25.48 -6.04
C THR A 91 4.02 -25.46 -4.51
N ASN A 92 3.35 -26.41 -3.86
CA ASN A 92 3.10 -26.36 -2.42
C ASN A 92 4.31 -26.77 -1.57
N ILE A 93 5.21 -27.64 -2.08
CA ILE A 93 6.42 -28.05 -1.37
C ILE A 93 7.67 -27.38 -1.92
N LEU A 94 7.96 -27.53 -3.22
CA LEU A 94 9.21 -26.98 -3.77
C LEU A 94 9.19 -25.44 -3.76
N GLY A 95 8.04 -24.84 -4.09
CA GLY A 95 7.82 -23.40 -3.94
C GLY A 95 8.02 -22.90 -2.51
N LEU A 96 7.43 -23.58 -1.52
CA LEU A 96 7.62 -23.26 -0.10
C LEU A 96 9.09 -23.35 0.32
N VAL A 97 9.77 -24.45 -0.01
CA VAL A 97 11.18 -24.66 0.36
C VAL A 97 12.07 -23.60 -0.28
N ASN A 98 11.80 -23.21 -1.54
CA ASN A 98 12.51 -22.12 -2.19
C ASN A 98 12.32 -20.80 -1.42
N MET A 99 11.08 -20.45 -1.08
CA MET A 99 10.77 -19.23 -0.34
C MET A 99 11.42 -19.23 1.06
N LEU A 100 11.34 -20.32 1.83
CA LEU A 100 12.00 -20.45 3.13
C LEU A 100 13.53 -20.30 3.04
N LYS A 101 14.14 -20.92 2.02
CA LYS A 101 15.57 -20.82 1.75
C LYS A 101 15.98 -19.37 1.45
N LEU A 102 15.25 -18.70 0.55
CA LEU A 102 15.53 -17.31 0.18
C LEU A 102 15.31 -16.35 1.36
N SER A 103 14.24 -16.55 2.12
CA SER A 103 13.97 -15.79 3.34
C SER A 103 15.10 -15.89 4.35
N SER A 104 15.63 -17.09 4.58
CA SER A 104 16.77 -17.29 5.48
C SER A 104 18.05 -16.67 4.94
N LYS A 105 18.32 -16.87 3.64
CA LYS A 105 19.52 -16.35 2.96
C LYS A 105 19.61 -14.82 3.01
N TYR A 106 18.48 -14.13 2.89
CA TYR A 106 18.42 -12.66 2.78
C TYR A 106 17.93 -11.96 4.07
N GLY A 107 17.81 -12.69 5.19
CA GLY A 107 17.58 -12.10 6.50
C GLY A 107 16.14 -11.62 6.74
N VAL A 108 15.15 -12.31 6.19
CA VAL A 108 13.73 -12.03 6.48
C VAL A 108 13.46 -12.29 7.96
N SER A 109 12.79 -11.33 8.62
CA SER A 109 12.59 -11.37 10.07
C SER A 109 11.44 -12.28 10.51
N LYS A 110 10.46 -12.51 9.63
CA LYS A 110 9.29 -13.34 9.87
C LYS A 110 8.71 -13.92 8.58
N PHE A 111 8.33 -15.19 8.62
CA PHE A 111 7.71 -15.92 7.51
C PHE A 111 6.33 -16.44 7.93
N ILE A 112 5.29 -16.10 7.19
CA ILE A 112 3.91 -16.53 7.47
C ILE A 112 3.48 -17.50 6.38
N PHE A 113 2.99 -18.67 6.76
CA PHE A 113 2.56 -19.73 5.86
C PHE A 113 1.06 -19.98 5.97
N ALA A 114 0.34 -19.99 4.85
CA ALA A 114 -1.05 -20.45 4.82
C ALA A 114 -1.13 -21.98 4.71
N SER A 115 -1.43 -22.62 5.83
CA SER A 115 -1.87 -24.01 5.93
C SER A 115 -3.40 -24.10 5.78
N SER A 116 -3.98 -25.27 6.05
CA SER A 116 -5.41 -25.54 5.85
C SER A 116 -5.96 -26.47 6.94
N ALA A 117 -7.27 -26.40 7.18
CA ALA A 117 -8.01 -27.40 7.96
C ALA A 117 -7.91 -28.82 7.38
N ALA A 118 -7.60 -29.00 6.09
CA ALA A 118 -7.39 -30.30 5.44
C ALA A 118 -6.34 -31.18 6.13
N VAL A 119 -5.43 -30.59 6.92
CA VAL A 119 -4.42 -31.32 7.70
C VAL A 119 -5.03 -32.22 8.77
N TYR A 120 -6.26 -31.92 9.23
CA TYR A 120 -6.94 -32.72 10.25
C TYR A 120 -7.66 -33.94 9.67
N GLY A 121 -7.90 -33.98 8.36
CA GLY A 121 -8.61 -35.08 7.69
C GLY A 121 -10.01 -35.33 8.25
N MET A 122 -10.27 -36.58 8.64
CA MET A 122 -11.58 -37.07 9.10
C MET A 122 -11.76 -37.03 10.63
N ASN A 123 -11.01 -36.17 11.32
CA ASN A 123 -11.05 -36.11 12.78
C ASN A 123 -12.40 -35.54 13.28
N GLU A 124 -13.17 -36.37 13.98
CA GLU A 124 -14.50 -36.02 14.49
C GLU A 124 -14.49 -35.28 15.84
N ASN A 125 -13.31 -35.11 16.46
CA ASN A 125 -13.19 -34.44 17.76
C ASN A 125 -13.24 -32.92 17.61
N THR A 126 -14.43 -32.37 17.37
CA THR A 126 -14.65 -30.93 17.24
C THR A 126 -14.99 -30.26 18.59
N PRO A 127 -14.55 -29.01 18.83
CA PRO A 127 -13.69 -28.21 17.96
C PRO A 127 -12.23 -28.71 17.95
N LEU A 128 -11.62 -28.73 16.77
CA LEU A 128 -10.26 -29.21 16.53
C LEU A 128 -9.24 -28.22 17.08
N LEU A 129 -8.40 -28.68 18.00
CA LEU A 129 -7.28 -27.92 18.58
C LEU A 129 -6.06 -27.99 17.66
N GLU A 130 -5.12 -27.06 17.76
CA GLU A 130 -3.88 -27.14 16.96
C GLU A 130 -3.03 -28.39 17.27
N ASP A 131 -3.17 -28.93 18.48
CA ASP A 131 -2.47 -30.13 18.93
C ASP A 131 -3.26 -31.42 18.63
N SER A 132 -4.45 -31.32 18.01
CA SER A 132 -5.19 -32.49 17.52
C SER A 132 -4.38 -33.24 16.47
N ALA A 133 -4.56 -34.57 16.42
CA ALA A 133 -3.89 -35.41 15.44
C ALA A 133 -4.22 -34.95 14.01
N CYS A 134 -3.16 -34.79 13.21
CA CYS A 134 -3.24 -34.50 11.78
C CYS A 134 -3.19 -35.81 11.00
N ASP A 135 -4.25 -36.11 10.26
CA ASP A 135 -4.35 -37.31 9.41
C ASP A 135 -4.96 -36.93 8.04
N PRO A 136 -4.23 -36.15 7.22
CA PRO A 136 -4.77 -35.64 5.96
C PRO A 136 -5.10 -36.75 4.98
N VAL A 137 -6.26 -36.65 4.34
CA VAL A 137 -6.79 -37.65 3.39
C VAL A 137 -6.57 -37.29 1.92
N SER A 138 -5.93 -36.14 1.65
CA SER A 138 -5.66 -35.62 0.30
C SER A 138 -4.21 -35.21 0.13
N VAL A 139 -3.71 -35.24 -1.11
CA VAL A 139 -2.34 -34.79 -1.44
C VAL A 139 -2.13 -33.33 -1.02
N TYR A 140 -3.11 -32.46 -1.29
CA TYR A 140 -3.10 -31.09 -0.83
C TYR A 140 -2.94 -30.99 0.71
N GLY A 141 -3.76 -31.73 1.47
CA GLY A 141 -3.68 -31.75 2.93
C GLY A 141 -2.33 -32.27 3.45
N ILE A 142 -1.80 -33.32 2.82
CA ILE A 142 -0.46 -33.87 3.11
C ILE A 142 0.60 -32.78 2.88
N ASN A 143 0.55 -32.09 1.75
CA ASN A 143 1.54 -31.07 1.41
C ASN A 143 1.47 -29.85 2.33
N LYS A 144 0.27 -29.41 2.74
CA LYS A 144 0.12 -28.37 3.77
C LYS A 144 0.69 -28.80 5.11
N HIS A 145 0.45 -30.04 5.54
CA HIS A 145 1.01 -30.55 6.80
C HIS A 145 2.55 -30.67 6.76
N ILE A 146 3.11 -31.17 5.66
CA ILE A 146 4.56 -31.18 5.43
C ILE A 146 5.12 -29.75 5.45
N GLY A 147 4.39 -28.78 4.89
CA GLY A 147 4.77 -27.37 4.93
C GLY A 147 4.90 -26.80 6.35
N GLU A 148 3.99 -27.17 7.26
CA GLU A 148 4.10 -26.83 8.69
C GLU A 148 5.37 -27.41 9.31
N MET A 149 5.72 -28.64 8.96
CA MET A 149 6.95 -29.28 9.42
C MET A 149 8.20 -28.55 8.92
N TYR A 150 8.22 -28.13 7.65
CA TYR A 150 9.31 -27.33 7.09
C TYR A 150 9.46 -26.00 7.83
N CYS A 151 8.36 -25.27 8.05
CA CYS A 151 8.37 -23.99 8.77
C CYS A 151 8.96 -24.14 10.18
N ARG A 152 8.47 -25.13 10.95
CA ARG A 152 9.00 -25.44 12.28
C ARG A 152 10.50 -25.76 12.24
N LYS A 153 10.91 -26.66 11.34
CA LYS A 153 12.31 -27.07 11.22
C LYS A 153 13.22 -25.94 10.73
N TRP A 154 12.72 -25.03 9.89
CA TRP A 154 13.47 -23.83 9.50
C TRP A 154 13.68 -22.87 10.65
N THR A 155 12.69 -22.75 11.53
CA THR A 155 12.82 -21.98 12.77
C THR A 155 13.91 -22.57 13.65
N GLU A 156 13.91 -23.89 13.85
CA GLU A 156 14.91 -24.60 14.67
C GLU A 156 16.33 -24.55 14.07
N MET A 157 16.46 -24.74 12.76
CA MET A 157 17.78 -24.86 12.10
C MET A 157 18.42 -23.51 11.75
N TYR A 158 17.61 -22.53 11.35
CA TYR A 158 18.10 -21.26 10.78
C TYR A 158 17.63 -20.03 11.56
N GLY A 159 16.84 -20.19 12.62
CA GLY A 159 16.33 -19.08 13.42
C GLY A 159 15.29 -18.20 12.70
N LEU A 160 14.80 -18.62 11.53
CA LEU A 160 13.76 -17.89 10.81
C LEU A 160 12.43 -18.03 11.56
N ARG A 161 11.91 -16.94 12.15
CA ARG A 161 10.61 -16.97 12.85
C ARG A 161 9.50 -17.31 11.86
N THR A 162 8.84 -18.45 12.06
CA THR A 162 7.72 -18.87 11.21
C THR A 162 6.40 -18.96 11.97
N VAL A 163 5.31 -18.58 11.31
CA VAL A 163 3.93 -18.80 11.77
C VAL A 163 3.17 -19.52 10.67
N ALA A 164 2.48 -20.61 11.00
CA ALA A 164 1.62 -21.33 10.07
C ALA A 164 0.16 -21.19 10.52
N PHE A 165 -0.69 -20.72 9.62
CA PHE A 165 -2.12 -20.57 9.88
C PHE A 165 -2.91 -21.69 9.23
N ARG A 166 -3.57 -22.51 10.02
CA ARG A 166 -4.56 -23.49 9.54
C ARG A 166 -5.87 -22.75 9.32
N LEU A 167 -6.15 -22.40 8.06
CA LEU A 167 -7.36 -21.69 7.69
C LEU A 167 -8.55 -22.64 7.69
N ALA A 168 -9.65 -22.24 8.32
CA ALA A 168 -10.96 -22.84 8.11
C ALA A 168 -11.51 -22.52 6.70
N ASN A 169 -12.81 -22.68 6.45
CA ASN A 169 -13.38 -22.44 5.12
C ASN A 169 -13.48 -20.93 4.84
N VAL A 170 -12.44 -20.37 4.21
CA VAL A 170 -12.39 -18.94 3.89
C VAL A 170 -13.35 -18.62 2.74
N TYR A 171 -14.14 -17.56 2.90
CA TYR A 171 -15.05 -17.06 1.88
C TYR A 171 -15.09 -15.53 1.82
N GLY A 172 -15.53 -14.99 0.68
CA GLY A 172 -15.56 -13.54 0.47
C GLY A 172 -15.58 -13.12 -1.00
N PRO A 173 -15.63 -11.82 -1.28
CA PRO A 173 -15.48 -11.26 -2.61
C PRO A 173 -14.17 -11.73 -3.28
N ARG A 174 -14.08 -11.76 -4.62
CA ARG A 174 -12.88 -12.21 -5.37
C ARG A 174 -12.55 -13.72 -5.25
N GLN A 175 -13.37 -14.49 -4.53
CA GLN A 175 -13.23 -15.95 -4.47
C GLN A 175 -13.55 -16.58 -5.82
N SER A 176 -12.67 -17.46 -6.30
CA SER A 176 -12.90 -18.26 -7.50
C SER A 176 -13.85 -19.43 -7.19
N SER A 177 -14.53 -19.95 -8.22
CA SER A 177 -15.32 -21.19 -8.13
C SER A 177 -14.46 -22.45 -7.94
N VAL A 178 -13.14 -22.33 -8.01
CA VAL A 178 -12.17 -23.43 -7.89
C VAL A 178 -11.36 -23.26 -6.60
N GLY A 179 -11.44 -24.22 -5.67
CA GLY A 179 -10.65 -24.27 -4.42
C GLY A 179 -11.40 -24.82 -3.20
N GLU A 180 -10.70 -24.94 -2.07
CA GLU A 180 -11.26 -25.30 -0.77
C GLU A 180 -12.22 -24.18 -0.27
N GLY A 181 -13.41 -24.53 0.22
CA GLY A 181 -14.46 -23.55 0.55
C GLY A 181 -15.31 -23.07 -0.64
N GLY A 182 -15.13 -23.64 -1.83
CA GLY A 182 -15.84 -23.25 -3.07
C GLY A 182 -17.36 -23.45 -3.09
N VAL A 183 -17.98 -23.96 -2.03
CA VAL A 183 -19.45 -24.16 -1.97
C VAL A 183 -20.21 -22.84 -2.09
N ILE A 184 -19.76 -21.78 -1.41
CA ILE A 184 -20.40 -20.46 -1.44
C ILE A 184 -20.33 -19.86 -2.84
N SER A 185 -19.13 -19.78 -3.43
CA SER A 185 -18.95 -19.29 -4.81
C SER A 185 -19.71 -20.14 -5.86
N THR A 186 -19.78 -21.46 -5.67
CA THR A 186 -20.57 -22.36 -6.54
C THR A 186 -22.06 -22.05 -6.45
N PHE A 187 -22.60 -21.90 -5.24
CA PHE A 187 -24.01 -21.56 -5.03
C PHE A 187 -24.33 -20.18 -5.59
N LEU A 188 -23.52 -19.15 -5.31
CA LEU A 188 -23.70 -17.81 -5.86
C LEU A 188 -23.66 -17.82 -7.40
N THR A 189 -22.77 -18.60 -8.01
CA THR A 189 -22.71 -18.77 -9.47
C THR A 189 -23.97 -19.45 -10.00
N GLN A 190 -24.49 -20.47 -9.31
CA GLN A 190 -25.72 -21.16 -9.72
C GLN A 190 -26.92 -20.21 -9.63
N ILE A 191 -27.08 -19.53 -8.50
CA ILE A 191 -28.19 -18.59 -8.25
C ILE A 191 -28.19 -17.47 -9.29
N ASN A 192 -27.04 -16.83 -9.53
CA ASN A 192 -26.97 -15.69 -10.46
C ASN A 192 -27.16 -16.10 -11.93
N ASN A 193 -26.84 -17.35 -12.28
CA ASN A 193 -27.12 -17.90 -13.61
C ASN A 193 -28.55 -18.45 -13.75
N GLY A 194 -29.42 -18.24 -12.75
CA GLY A 194 -30.78 -18.78 -12.75
C GLY A 194 -30.83 -20.32 -12.75
N LYS A 195 -29.84 -20.98 -12.12
CA LYS A 195 -29.76 -22.44 -11.99
C LYS A 195 -30.13 -22.87 -10.58
N GLU A 196 -30.57 -24.12 -10.44
CA GLU A 196 -30.81 -24.75 -9.15
C GLU A 196 -29.50 -24.95 -8.38
N ILE A 197 -29.58 -24.86 -7.05
CA ILE A 197 -28.47 -25.20 -6.16
C ILE A 197 -28.26 -26.71 -6.17
N VAL A 198 -27.03 -27.17 -6.45
CA VAL A 198 -26.71 -28.60 -6.38
C VAL A 198 -26.22 -28.95 -4.97
N LEU A 199 -27.09 -29.57 -4.19
CA LEU A 199 -26.80 -30.03 -2.83
C LEU A 199 -26.36 -31.50 -2.86
N HIS A 200 -25.21 -31.81 -2.25
CA HIS A 200 -24.74 -33.18 -2.07
C HIS A 200 -25.07 -33.67 -0.66
N GLY A 201 -25.76 -34.80 -0.56
CA GLY A 201 -26.30 -35.30 0.70
C GLY A 201 -27.57 -34.57 1.14
N ASP A 202 -27.80 -34.53 2.45
CA ASP A 202 -28.98 -33.92 3.07
C ASP A 202 -28.76 -32.47 3.55
N GLY A 203 -27.53 -31.95 3.43
CA GLY A 203 -27.17 -30.59 3.85
C GLY A 203 -26.88 -30.45 5.35
N SER A 204 -26.88 -31.56 6.11
CA SER A 204 -26.60 -31.56 7.55
C SER A 204 -25.12 -31.43 7.89
N GLN A 205 -24.22 -31.60 6.91
CA GLN A 205 -22.79 -31.45 7.10
C GLN A 205 -22.44 -30.01 7.49
N THR A 206 -21.49 -29.85 8.39
CA THR A 206 -21.16 -28.56 8.99
C THR A 206 -19.72 -28.14 8.71
N ARG A 207 -19.53 -26.83 8.53
CA ARG A 207 -18.23 -26.20 8.30
C ARG A 207 -18.13 -24.92 9.13
N ASP A 208 -16.90 -24.58 9.47
CA ASP A 208 -16.54 -23.28 10.03
C ASP A 208 -16.18 -22.34 8.88
N PHE A 209 -17.06 -21.39 8.59
CA PHE A 209 -16.88 -20.39 7.53
C PHE A 209 -16.31 -19.10 8.12
N ILE A 210 -15.15 -18.68 7.63
CA ILE A 210 -14.49 -17.46 8.08
C ILE A 210 -14.39 -16.45 6.93
N TYR A 211 -14.76 -15.20 7.20
CA TYR A 211 -14.71 -14.15 6.19
C TYR A 211 -13.26 -13.72 5.91
N VAL A 212 -12.95 -13.45 4.64
CA VAL A 212 -11.57 -13.20 4.17
C VAL A 212 -10.88 -12.01 4.84
N GLU A 213 -11.63 -10.97 5.22
CA GLU A 213 -11.07 -9.80 5.90
C GLU A 213 -10.61 -10.13 7.33
N ASP A 214 -11.30 -11.05 8.02
CA ASP A 214 -10.88 -11.54 9.34
C ASP A 214 -9.55 -12.30 9.25
N VAL A 215 -9.38 -13.11 8.19
CA VAL A 215 -8.12 -13.81 7.90
C VAL A 215 -6.99 -12.81 7.60
N ALA A 216 -7.28 -11.79 6.79
CA ALA A 216 -6.30 -10.76 6.45
C ALA A 216 -5.84 -9.97 7.68
N ASP A 217 -6.75 -9.65 8.60
CA ASP A 217 -6.42 -8.96 9.85
C ASP A 217 -5.58 -9.84 10.79
N ALA A 218 -5.89 -11.14 10.91
CA ALA A 218 -5.09 -12.07 11.70
C ALA A 218 -3.65 -12.17 11.19
N ILE A 219 -3.49 -12.33 9.86
CA ILE A 219 -2.17 -12.36 9.22
C ILE A 219 -1.41 -11.05 9.47
N PHE A 220 -2.09 -9.91 9.37
CA PHE A 220 -1.49 -8.61 9.65
C PHE A 220 -0.99 -8.49 11.10
N ARG A 221 -1.83 -8.80 12.09
CA ARG A 221 -1.47 -8.78 13.52
C ARG A 221 -0.33 -9.74 13.84
N SER A 222 -0.24 -10.86 13.12
CA SER A 222 0.84 -11.82 13.30
C SER A 222 2.22 -11.28 12.94
N VAL A 223 2.33 -10.23 12.11
CA VAL A 223 3.62 -9.64 11.75
C VAL A 223 4.26 -8.91 12.92
N THR A 224 3.46 -8.26 13.77
CA THR A 224 3.94 -7.49 14.92
C THR A 224 4.04 -8.32 16.19
N ALA A 225 3.26 -9.40 16.31
CA ALA A 225 3.38 -10.35 17.40
C ALA A 225 4.74 -11.10 17.37
N ASP A 226 5.28 -11.46 18.53
CA ASP A 226 6.53 -12.24 18.61
C ASP A 226 6.31 -13.77 18.52
N ASP A 227 5.10 -14.18 18.17
CA ASP A 227 4.72 -15.59 18.13
C ASP A 227 5.33 -16.36 16.96
N THR A 228 5.53 -17.67 17.20
CA THR A 228 5.91 -18.69 16.23
C THR A 228 5.04 -19.94 16.41
N GLY A 229 5.02 -20.79 15.38
CA GLY A 229 4.31 -22.07 15.39
C GLY A 229 2.98 -22.06 14.67
N VAL A 230 2.11 -23.01 15.01
CA VAL A 230 0.83 -23.26 14.32
C VAL A 230 -0.33 -22.65 15.10
N MET A 231 -1.24 -21.99 14.39
CA MET A 231 -2.50 -21.44 14.92
C MET A 231 -3.66 -21.73 13.96
N ASN A 232 -4.83 -22.03 14.51
CA ASN A 232 -6.06 -22.09 13.73
C ASN A 232 -6.62 -20.67 13.51
N LEU A 233 -7.03 -20.36 12.26
CA LEU A 233 -7.82 -19.17 11.93
C LEU A 233 -9.21 -19.61 11.49
N SER A 234 -10.17 -19.35 12.37
CA SER A 234 -11.53 -19.84 12.27
C SER A 234 -12.48 -18.94 13.06
N THR A 235 -13.78 -19.20 12.96
CA THR A 235 -14.78 -18.54 13.81
C THR A 235 -15.06 -19.32 15.11
N ASN A 236 -14.75 -20.61 15.12
CA ASN A 236 -15.20 -21.59 16.12
C ASN A 236 -16.74 -21.66 16.18
N GLN A 237 -17.39 -21.51 15.02
CA GLN A 237 -18.83 -21.66 14.84
C GLN A 237 -19.10 -22.80 13.86
N GLU A 238 -20.14 -23.57 14.15
CA GLU A 238 -20.57 -24.71 13.34
C GLU A 238 -21.78 -24.27 12.49
N SER A 239 -21.60 -24.15 11.17
CA SER A 239 -22.69 -23.80 10.26
C SER A 239 -22.97 -24.92 9.27
N SER A 240 -24.25 -25.28 9.12
CA SER A 240 -24.67 -26.33 8.19
C SER A 240 -24.77 -25.81 6.76
N ILE A 241 -24.71 -26.71 5.77
CA ILE A 241 -24.96 -26.31 4.37
C ILE A 241 -26.40 -25.86 4.16
N ASN A 242 -27.36 -26.42 4.91
CA ASN A 242 -28.75 -25.94 4.89
C ASN A 242 -28.86 -24.50 5.41
N GLU A 243 -28.21 -24.17 6.53
CA GLU A 243 -28.16 -22.80 7.05
C GLU A 243 -27.53 -21.83 6.04
N LEU A 244 -26.46 -22.26 5.36
CA LEU A 244 -25.86 -21.48 4.28
C LEU A 244 -26.87 -21.20 3.14
N ILE A 245 -27.66 -22.20 2.74
CA ILE A 245 -28.69 -22.04 1.71
C ILE A 245 -29.78 -21.08 2.18
N ASP A 246 -30.22 -21.17 3.43
CA ASP A 246 -31.24 -20.29 4.00
C ASP A 246 -30.79 -18.82 4.00
N VAL A 247 -29.54 -18.55 4.41
CA VAL A 247 -28.97 -17.20 4.41
C VAL A 247 -28.81 -16.67 2.99
N LEU A 248 -28.37 -17.51 2.04
CA LEU A 248 -28.29 -17.11 0.63
C LEU A 248 -29.67 -16.84 0.03
N GLY A 249 -30.68 -17.64 0.38
CA GLY A 249 -32.06 -17.45 -0.07
C GLY A 249 -32.75 -16.23 0.51
N ALA A 250 -32.31 -15.74 1.67
CA ALA A 250 -32.76 -14.46 2.22
C ALA A 250 -32.23 -13.26 1.42
N ASN A 251 -31.02 -13.37 0.86
CA ASN A 251 -30.38 -12.28 0.11
C ASN A 251 -30.80 -12.23 -1.37
N GLN A 252 -31.24 -13.35 -1.95
CA GLN A 252 -31.59 -13.43 -3.38
C GLN A 252 -32.50 -14.63 -3.69
N PRO A 253 -33.38 -14.52 -4.71
CA PRO A 253 -34.33 -15.57 -5.05
C PRO A 253 -33.64 -16.85 -5.55
N LEU A 254 -34.02 -17.99 -4.97
CA LEU A 254 -33.54 -19.31 -5.37
C LEU A 254 -34.48 -19.95 -6.40
N GLN A 255 -33.92 -20.57 -7.45
CA GLN A 255 -34.71 -21.29 -8.46
C GLN A 255 -35.14 -22.69 -8.00
N GLY A 256 -34.40 -23.30 -7.07
CA GLY A 256 -34.65 -24.66 -6.57
C GLY A 256 -33.40 -25.30 -5.98
N ILE A 257 -33.56 -26.46 -5.35
CA ILE A 257 -32.47 -27.26 -4.78
C ILE A 257 -32.51 -28.66 -5.40
N LEU A 258 -31.48 -29.01 -6.17
CA LEU A 258 -31.26 -30.33 -6.74
C LEU A 258 -30.38 -31.16 -5.80
N ARG A 259 -30.96 -32.19 -5.19
CA ARG A 259 -30.23 -33.11 -4.30
C ARG A 259 -29.52 -34.21 -5.08
N ARG A 260 -28.27 -34.48 -4.72
CA ARG A 260 -27.41 -35.56 -5.25
C ARG A 260 -26.84 -36.39 -4.10
N GLU A 261 -26.30 -37.56 -4.42
CA GLU A 261 -25.64 -38.42 -3.45
C GLU A 261 -24.45 -37.71 -2.77
N LYS A 262 -24.20 -38.11 -1.51
CA LYS A 262 -23.09 -37.61 -0.69
C LYS A 262 -21.77 -37.96 -1.39
N ARG A 263 -20.84 -37.02 -1.42
CA ARG A 263 -19.52 -37.24 -2.03
C ARG A 263 -18.68 -38.17 -1.14
N PRO A 264 -18.00 -39.18 -1.69
CA PRO A 264 -17.04 -39.97 -0.93
C PRO A 264 -15.94 -39.06 -0.37
N GLY A 265 -15.63 -39.19 0.92
CA GLY A 265 -14.60 -38.37 1.55
C GLY A 265 -15.02 -36.96 1.96
N ASP A 266 -16.32 -36.64 1.96
CA ASP A 266 -16.82 -35.37 2.51
C ASP A 266 -16.92 -35.46 4.04
N VAL A 267 -16.26 -34.53 4.74
CA VAL A 267 -16.22 -34.48 6.21
C VAL A 267 -17.60 -34.14 6.75
N ASP A 268 -18.05 -34.79 7.82
CA ASP A 268 -19.36 -34.48 8.42
C ASP A 268 -19.34 -33.20 9.25
N LYS A 269 -18.33 -33.04 10.09
CA LYS A 269 -18.15 -31.85 10.96
C LYS A 269 -16.73 -31.33 10.91
N SER A 270 -16.57 -30.02 10.70
CA SER A 270 -15.26 -29.37 10.70
C SER A 270 -15.36 -28.01 11.37
N VAL A 271 -14.97 -27.95 12.65
CA VAL A 271 -14.93 -26.74 13.47
C VAL A 271 -13.57 -26.66 14.14
N LEU A 272 -12.95 -25.48 14.11
CA LEU A 272 -11.59 -25.29 14.61
C LEU A 272 -11.63 -24.36 15.83
N ASP A 273 -10.91 -24.70 16.88
CA ASP A 273 -10.75 -23.80 18.03
C ASP A 273 -9.70 -22.72 17.70
N ASN A 274 -10.07 -21.46 17.90
CA ASN A 274 -9.22 -20.29 17.64
C ASN A 274 -8.70 -19.62 18.93
N THR A 275 -8.74 -20.29 20.08
CA THR A 275 -8.34 -19.71 21.37
C THR A 275 -6.88 -19.26 21.37
N ARG A 276 -6.00 -20.00 20.69
CA ARG A 276 -4.58 -19.67 20.56
C ARG A 276 -4.38 -18.37 19.76
N ALA A 277 -5.03 -18.24 18.60
CA ALA A 277 -4.99 -17.03 17.79
C ALA A 277 -5.54 -15.82 18.56
N LYS A 278 -6.67 -15.99 19.26
CA LYS A 278 -7.28 -14.94 20.09
C LYS A 278 -6.33 -14.38 21.14
N ARG A 279 -5.68 -15.26 21.90
CA ARG A 279 -4.79 -14.86 23.00
C ARG A 279 -3.47 -14.27 22.53
N ARG A 280 -2.90 -14.83 21.45
CA ARG A 280 -1.54 -14.47 21.00
C ARG A 280 -1.51 -13.28 20.06
N LEU A 281 -2.55 -13.11 19.25
CA LEU A 281 -2.63 -12.03 18.26
C LEU A 281 -3.53 -10.88 18.69
N ASP A 282 -4.21 -11.00 19.84
CA ASP A 282 -5.28 -10.09 20.26
C ASP A 282 -6.35 -9.94 19.15
N TRP A 283 -6.71 -11.05 18.53
CA TRP A 283 -7.55 -11.10 17.33
C TRP A 283 -8.87 -11.81 17.61
N ILE A 284 -9.98 -11.32 17.06
CA ILE A 284 -11.27 -12.02 17.08
C ILE A 284 -11.90 -11.89 15.68
N PRO A 285 -12.66 -12.90 15.22
CA PRO A 285 -13.45 -12.75 14.00
C PRO A 285 -14.53 -11.68 14.22
N MET A 286 -14.63 -10.73 13.30
CA MET A 286 -15.54 -9.58 13.40
C MET A 286 -16.81 -9.76 12.58
N TYR A 287 -16.81 -10.62 11.56
CA TYR A 287 -17.94 -10.79 10.65
C TYR A 287 -18.75 -12.04 10.98
N SER A 288 -20.07 -11.88 11.05
CA SER A 288 -20.99 -13.01 11.05
C SER A 288 -21.10 -13.64 9.66
N LEU A 289 -21.57 -14.90 9.60
CA LEU A 289 -21.80 -15.59 8.33
C LEU A 289 -22.71 -14.77 7.39
N ALA A 290 -23.81 -14.23 7.95
CA ALA A 290 -24.79 -13.44 7.21
C ALA A 290 -24.19 -12.16 6.60
N GLU A 291 -23.48 -11.35 7.40
CA GLU A 291 -22.86 -10.10 6.91
C GLU A 291 -21.81 -10.37 5.84
N GLY A 292 -20.97 -11.40 6.03
CA GLY A 292 -19.98 -11.76 5.02
C GLY A 292 -20.62 -12.25 3.71
N LEU A 293 -21.73 -12.99 3.79
CA LEU A 293 -22.44 -13.49 2.61
C LEU A 293 -23.16 -12.39 1.85
N GLU A 294 -23.73 -11.41 2.54
CA GLU A 294 -24.33 -10.22 1.92
C GLU A 294 -23.30 -9.47 1.07
N LYS A 295 -22.13 -9.15 1.65
CA LYS A 295 -21.02 -8.50 0.94
C LYS A 295 -20.52 -9.34 -0.25
N THR A 296 -20.44 -10.65 -0.08
CA THR A 296 -19.98 -11.56 -1.14
C THR A 296 -20.97 -11.63 -2.29
N ALA A 297 -22.28 -11.69 -1.99
CA ALA A 297 -23.34 -11.70 -2.99
C ALA A 297 -23.38 -10.39 -3.78
N GLN A 298 -23.29 -9.24 -3.10
CA GLN A 298 -23.23 -7.93 -3.74
C GLN A 298 -22.07 -7.85 -4.76
N TRP A 299 -20.86 -8.23 -4.35
CA TRP A 299 -19.70 -8.24 -5.25
C TRP A 299 -19.91 -9.15 -6.47
N TYR A 300 -20.55 -10.31 -6.28
CA TYR A 300 -20.83 -11.25 -7.37
C TYR A 300 -21.82 -10.67 -8.39
N GLN A 301 -22.80 -9.88 -7.95
CA GLN A 301 -23.77 -9.20 -8.83
C GLN A 301 -23.08 -8.11 -9.66
N GLU A 302 -22.24 -7.28 -9.04
CA GLU A 302 -21.47 -6.22 -9.72
C GLU A 302 -20.53 -6.81 -10.79
N THR A 303 -19.84 -7.90 -10.48
CA THR A 303 -18.85 -8.53 -11.38
C THR A 303 -19.49 -9.18 -12.62
N ILE A 304 -20.70 -9.73 -12.52
CA ILE A 304 -21.39 -10.36 -13.67
C ILE A 304 -21.80 -9.29 -14.69
N ALA A 305 -22.32 -8.15 -14.23
CA ALA A 305 -22.69 -7.04 -15.11
C ALA A 305 -21.51 -6.52 -15.95
N GLU A 306 -20.30 -6.52 -15.40
CA GLU A 306 -19.08 -6.15 -16.12
C GLU A 306 -18.65 -7.19 -17.16
N LYS A 307 -18.78 -8.49 -16.84
CA LYS A 307 -18.38 -9.60 -17.74
C LYS A 307 -19.27 -9.73 -18.97
N GLU A 308 -20.56 -9.47 -18.85
CA GLU A 308 -21.50 -9.49 -19.98
C GLU A 308 -21.15 -8.43 -21.04
N GLN A 309 -20.60 -7.27 -20.62
CA GLN A 309 -20.14 -6.21 -21.51
C GLN A 309 -18.79 -6.53 -22.21
N GLU A 310 -17.86 -7.21 -21.53
CA GLU A 310 -16.57 -7.61 -22.11
C GLU A 310 -16.72 -8.77 -23.12
N GLN A 311 -17.62 -9.73 -22.89
CA GLN A 311 -17.83 -10.89 -23.79
C GLN A 311 -18.42 -10.51 -25.15
N GLU A 312 -19.24 -9.46 -25.23
CA GLU A 312 -19.78 -8.94 -26.49
C GLU A 312 -18.71 -8.30 -27.40
N SER A 313 -17.59 -7.86 -26.81
CA SER A 313 -16.43 -7.26 -27.48
C SER A 313 -15.44 -8.31 -28.00
N GLU A 314 -15.20 -9.39 -27.24
CA GLU A 314 -14.27 -10.46 -27.61
C GLU A 314 -14.84 -11.43 -28.67
N ALA A 315 -16.15 -11.67 -28.67
CA ALA A 315 -16.81 -12.52 -29.67
C ALA A 315 -16.61 -12.01 -31.12
N LYS A 316 -16.33 -10.70 -31.31
CA LYS A 316 -15.99 -10.10 -32.61
C LYS A 316 -14.54 -10.34 -33.06
N LYS A 317 -13.61 -10.65 -32.13
CA LYS A 317 -12.19 -10.90 -32.44
C LYS A 317 -11.91 -12.37 -32.79
N THR A 318 -12.63 -13.31 -32.19
CA THR A 318 -12.41 -14.76 -32.36
C THR A 318 -12.78 -15.28 -33.76
N ILE A 319 -13.64 -14.57 -34.50
CA ILE A 319 -14.05 -14.94 -35.88
C ILE A 319 -12.90 -14.74 -36.90
N LEU A 320 -11.86 -13.96 -36.58
CA LEU A 320 -10.74 -13.66 -37.50
C LEU A 320 -9.58 -14.68 -37.45
N TRP A 321 -9.54 -15.59 -36.47
CA TRP A 321 -8.40 -16.49 -36.23
C TRP A 321 -8.44 -17.82 -37.02
N PHE A 322 -9.60 -18.28 -37.47
CA PHE A 322 -9.74 -19.57 -38.20
C PHE A 322 -9.18 -19.59 -39.64
N ARG A 323 -8.45 -18.55 -40.08
CA ARG A 323 -8.04 -18.34 -41.48
C ARG A 323 -6.58 -18.69 -41.81
N SER A 324 -5.83 -19.32 -40.91
CA SER A 324 -4.44 -19.75 -41.15
C SER A 324 -4.28 -21.26 -40.95
N TRP A 325 -4.51 -22.05 -42.00
CA TRP A 325 -4.23 -23.49 -42.00
C TRP A 325 -2.95 -23.80 -42.80
N ASP A 326 -2.06 -24.58 -42.17
CA ASP A 326 -0.81 -25.22 -42.64
C ASP A 326 -0.92 -26.14 -43.90
N ALA A 327 -1.84 -25.88 -44.84
CA ALA A 327 -2.01 -26.71 -46.03
C ALA A 327 -1.02 -26.39 -47.18
N ARG A 328 -0.34 -25.25 -47.10
CA ARG A 328 0.50 -24.70 -48.18
C ARG A 328 1.60 -25.67 -48.68
N PRO A 329 2.39 -26.33 -47.81
CA PRO A 329 3.46 -27.24 -48.25
C PRO A 329 2.96 -28.43 -49.08
N TYR A 330 1.76 -28.95 -48.77
CA TYR A 330 1.18 -30.10 -49.49
C TYR A 330 0.67 -29.69 -50.87
N ILE A 331 0.09 -28.49 -50.99
CA ILE A 331 -0.38 -27.93 -52.26
C ILE A 331 0.82 -27.66 -53.19
N GLU A 332 1.87 -27.03 -52.67
CA GLU A 332 3.10 -26.74 -53.43
C GLU A 332 3.79 -28.05 -53.88
N ASN A 333 3.78 -29.09 -53.04
CA ASN A 333 4.31 -30.41 -53.39
C ASN A 333 3.52 -31.08 -54.53
N ILE A 334 2.18 -31.06 -54.45
CA ILE A 334 1.30 -31.61 -55.50
C ILE A 334 1.46 -30.83 -56.82
N LEU A 335 1.53 -29.50 -56.77
CA LEU A 335 1.75 -28.66 -57.96
C LEU A 335 3.10 -28.96 -58.62
N ALA A 336 4.17 -29.11 -57.83
CA ALA A 336 5.48 -29.49 -58.33
C ALA A 336 5.46 -30.89 -58.98
N PHE A 337 4.71 -31.84 -58.41
CA PHE A 337 4.53 -33.16 -58.99
C PHE A 337 3.78 -33.14 -60.34
N VAL A 338 2.73 -32.34 -60.46
CA VAL A 338 1.99 -32.16 -61.73
C VAL A 338 2.90 -31.61 -62.83
N LEU A 339 3.80 -30.68 -62.48
CA LEU A 339 4.80 -30.14 -63.41
C LEU A 339 5.77 -31.23 -63.89
N VAL A 340 6.23 -32.10 -62.98
CA VAL A 340 7.10 -33.24 -63.31
C VAL A 340 6.41 -34.23 -64.25
N ILE A 341 5.13 -34.53 -64.03
CA ILE A 341 4.34 -35.38 -64.95
C ILE A 341 4.30 -34.77 -66.35
N PHE A 342 3.95 -33.48 -66.45
CA PHE A 342 3.86 -32.79 -67.75
C PHE A 342 5.21 -32.78 -68.49
N ALA A 343 6.31 -32.51 -67.78
CA ALA A 343 7.64 -32.49 -68.35
C ALA A 343 8.11 -33.88 -68.81
N THR A 344 7.71 -34.95 -68.11
CA THR A 344 8.15 -36.32 -68.45
C THR A 344 7.35 -36.91 -69.62
N VAL A 345 6.05 -36.58 -69.74
CA VAL A 345 5.21 -37.07 -70.85
C VAL A 345 5.56 -36.40 -72.20
N GLY A 346 6.08 -35.17 -72.18
CA GLY A 346 6.39 -34.37 -73.37
C GLY A 346 7.82 -34.49 -73.93
N THR A 347 8.74 -35.16 -73.24
CA THR A 347 10.15 -35.22 -73.65
C THR A 347 10.56 -36.63 -74.07
N VAL A 348 11.17 -36.76 -75.26
CA VAL A 348 11.82 -38.01 -75.67
C VAL A 348 13.00 -38.24 -74.75
N ASN A 349 13.02 -39.41 -74.10
CA ASN A 349 13.97 -39.89 -73.10
C ASN A 349 15.43 -39.58 -73.46
N SER A 350 15.88 -38.37 -73.15
CA SER A 350 17.27 -37.95 -73.27
C SER A 350 17.90 -38.25 -71.92
N GLY A 351 18.53 -39.43 -71.82
CA GLY A 351 19.03 -40.05 -70.59
C GLY A 351 20.15 -39.31 -69.84
N VAL A 352 20.09 -37.98 -69.77
CA VAL A 352 21.09 -37.11 -69.14
C VAL A 352 20.61 -36.58 -67.78
N PHE A 353 19.29 -36.44 -67.54
CA PHE A 353 18.76 -35.89 -66.27
C PHE A 353 17.51 -36.61 -65.76
N ASP A 354 17.53 -37.03 -64.50
CA ASP A 354 16.38 -37.57 -63.78
C ASP A 354 15.57 -36.45 -63.11
N LEU A 355 14.49 -36.01 -63.79
CA LEU A 355 13.60 -34.95 -63.31
C LEU A 355 12.88 -35.33 -62.01
N LYS A 356 12.63 -36.62 -61.76
CA LYS A 356 11.95 -37.10 -60.54
C LYS A 356 12.88 -36.99 -59.34
N LEU A 357 14.16 -37.28 -59.54
CA LEU A 357 15.19 -37.09 -58.52
C LEU A 357 15.37 -35.61 -58.16
N ILE A 358 15.41 -34.72 -59.16
CA ILE A 358 15.50 -33.26 -58.94
C ILE A 358 14.32 -32.76 -58.11
N TYR A 359 13.11 -33.24 -58.41
CA TYR A 359 11.91 -32.91 -57.64
C TYR A 359 11.99 -33.39 -56.18
N ILE A 360 12.41 -34.62 -55.92
CA ILE A 360 12.60 -35.16 -54.56
C ILE A 360 13.58 -34.29 -53.76
N VAL A 361 14.70 -33.91 -54.39
CA VAL A 361 15.73 -33.07 -53.76
C VAL A 361 15.20 -31.67 -53.49
N LEU A 362 14.50 -31.03 -54.43
CA LEU A 362 13.96 -29.68 -54.26
C LEU A 362 12.92 -29.61 -53.16
N ILE A 363 11.94 -30.52 -53.16
CA ILE A 363 10.91 -30.55 -52.12
C ILE A 363 11.49 -30.94 -50.76
N GLY A 364 12.42 -31.89 -50.72
CA GLY A 364 13.12 -32.25 -49.49
C GLY A 364 13.98 -31.11 -48.95
N ALA A 365 14.61 -30.33 -49.83
CA ALA A 365 15.42 -29.18 -49.47
C ALA A 365 14.59 -28.04 -48.84
N ILE A 366 13.36 -27.84 -49.33
CA ILE A 366 12.49 -26.74 -48.90
C ILE A 366 11.65 -27.11 -47.69
N TYR A 367 11.07 -28.32 -47.66
CA TYR A 367 10.03 -28.68 -46.68
C TYR A 367 10.39 -29.87 -45.77
N GLY A 368 11.59 -30.45 -45.91
CA GLY A 368 12.08 -31.48 -45.00
C GLY A 368 11.52 -32.89 -45.25
N THR A 369 11.69 -33.79 -44.26
CA THR A 369 11.53 -35.24 -44.46
C THR A 369 10.10 -35.66 -44.79
N LYS A 370 9.08 -35.03 -44.18
CA LYS A 370 7.67 -35.39 -44.42
C LYS A 370 7.25 -35.20 -45.87
N GLN A 371 7.62 -34.07 -46.47
CA GLN A 371 7.30 -33.77 -47.86
C GLN A 371 8.22 -34.51 -48.82
N SER A 372 9.49 -34.71 -48.47
CA SER A 372 10.41 -35.52 -49.28
C SER A 372 9.94 -36.96 -49.42
N LEU A 373 9.45 -37.58 -48.34
CA LEU A 373 8.85 -38.92 -48.38
C LEU A 373 7.62 -38.99 -49.30
N LEU A 374 6.74 -37.97 -49.23
CA LEU A 374 5.59 -37.87 -50.13
C LEU A 374 6.05 -37.75 -51.59
N SER A 375 7.06 -36.93 -51.86
CA SER A 375 7.66 -36.78 -53.19
C SER A 375 8.30 -38.07 -53.69
N VAL A 376 8.97 -38.84 -52.82
CA VAL A 376 9.52 -40.16 -53.16
C VAL A 376 8.41 -41.13 -53.56
N ILE A 377 7.31 -41.20 -52.79
CA ILE A 377 6.17 -42.08 -53.10
C ILE A 377 5.54 -41.70 -54.45
N LEU A 378 5.31 -40.40 -54.68
CA LEU A 378 4.74 -39.89 -55.93
C LEU A 378 5.68 -40.15 -57.13
N ALA A 379 6.98 -39.92 -56.97
CA ALA A 379 8.00 -40.18 -57.99
C ALA A 379 8.13 -41.68 -58.34
N CYS A 380 8.12 -42.56 -57.33
CA CYS A 380 8.11 -44.01 -57.53
C CYS A 380 6.84 -44.47 -58.25
N GLY A 381 5.67 -43.93 -57.87
CA GLY A 381 4.41 -44.22 -58.54
C GLY A 381 4.42 -43.83 -60.01
N LEU A 382 4.95 -42.64 -60.33
CA LEU A 382 5.13 -42.17 -61.70
C LEU A 382 6.09 -43.06 -62.50
N PHE A 383 7.22 -43.45 -61.91
CA PHE A 383 8.22 -44.32 -62.55
C PHE A 383 7.65 -45.72 -62.88
N ILE A 384 6.87 -46.29 -61.97
CA ILE A 384 6.17 -47.57 -62.19
C ILE A 384 5.10 -47.40 -63.29
N GLY A 385 4.32 -46.32 -63.25
CA GLY A 385 3.29 -46.03 -64.25
C GLY A 385 3.85 -45.89 -65.67
N GLU A 386 4.97 -45.18 -65.84
CA GLU A 386 5.69 -45.07 -67.12
C GLU A 386 6.20 -46.43 -67.59
N SER A 387 6.72 -47.24 -66.68
CA SER A 387 7.23 -48.58 -67.00
C SER A 387 6.13 -49.53 -67.49
N LEU A 388 4.93 -49.46 -66.90
CA LEU A 388 3.74 -50.20 -67.33
C LEU A 388 3.22 -49.71 -68.68
N HIS A 389 3.19 -48.38 -68.90
CA HIS A 389 2.78 -47.81 -70.18
C HIS A 389 3.68 -48.25 -71.34
N ASN A 390 4.97 -48.44 -71.08
CA ASN A 390 5.95 -48.95 -72.04
C ASN A 390 5.86 -50.49 -72.25
N GLY A 391 4.82 -51.15 -71.73
CA GLY A 391 4.52 -52.55 -72.00
C GLY A 391 5.19 -53.56 -71.08
N ARG A 392 5.79 -53.13 -69.94
CA ARG A 392 6.31 -54.07 -68.93
C ARG A 392 5.18 -54.61 -68.05
N ASP A 393 5.31 -55.87 -67.64
CA ASP A 393 4.40 -56.49 -66.67
C ASP A 393 4.79 -56.13 -65.22
N VAL A 394 3.80 -56.01 -64.33
CA VAL A 394 3.96 -55.66 -62.90
C VAL A 394 4.87 -56.66 -62.20
N VAL A 395 4.72 -57.95 -62.51
CA VAL A 395 5.55 -59.00 -61.91
C VAL A 395 7.01 -58.82 -62.32
N SER A 396 7.27 -58.50 -63.59
CA SER A 396 8.63 -58.26 -64.09
C SER A 396 9.32 -57.07 -63.43
N LEU A 397 8.59 -56.02 -63.05
CA LEU A 397 9.16 -54.84 -62.39
C LEU A 397 9.66 -55.13 -60.97
N LEU A 398 9.02 -56.09 -60.28
CA LEU A 398 9.39 -56.48 -58.92
C LEU A 398 10.66 -57.35 -58.87
N TYR A 399 11.02 -58.00 -59.98
CA TYR A 399 12.24 -58.81 -60.10
C TYR A 399 13.39 -58.10 -60.83
N ASP A 400 13.16 -56.93 -61.42
CA ASP A 400 14.20 -56.15 -62.09
C ASP A 400 15.08 -55.42 -61.06
N ALA A 401 16.31 -55.89 -60.90
CA ALA A 401 17.29 -55.30 -60.00
C ALA A 401 17.55 -53.81 -60.29
N ASN A 402 17.44 -53.37 -61.55
CA ASN A 402 17.63 -51.96 -61.91
C ASN A 402 16.48 -51.08 -61.40
N VAL A 403 15.24 -51.57 -61.46
CA VAL A 403 14.05 -50.87 -60.96
C VAL A 403 14.12 -50.74 -59.43
N LEU A 404 14.46 -51.84 -58.74
CA LEU A 404 14.65 -51.84 -57.28
C LEU A 404 15.78 -50.89 -56.87
N PHE A 405 16.89 -50.85 -57.63
CA PHE A 405 18.00 -49.95 -57.38
C PHE A 405 17.59 -48.47 -57.53
N HIS A 406 16.84 -48.11 -58.58
CA HIS A 406 16.36 -46.72 -58.76
C HIS A 406 15.43 -46.26 -57.62
N ILE A 407 14.49 -47.11 -57.22
CA ILE A 407 13.61 -46.84 -56.08
C ILE A 407 14.42 -46.64 -54.79
N ALA A 408 15.42 -47.51 -54.54
CA ALA A 408 16.30 -47.38 -53.39
C ALA A 408 17.07 -46.05 -53.39
N VAL A 409 17.57 -45.61 -54.55
CA VAL A 409 18.25 -44.31 -54.71
C VAL A 409 17.33 -43.14 -54.36
N TYR A 410 16.06 -43.16 -54.81
CA TYR A 410 15.07 -42.11 -54.46
C TYR A 410 14.82 -42.05 -52.96
N PHE A 411 14.64 -43.20 -52.30
CA PHE A 411 14.47 -43.26 -50.86
C PHE A 411 15.69 -42.76 -50.10
N ILE A 412 16.90 -43.21 -50.47
CA ILE A 412 18.14 -42.79 -49.81
C ILE A 412 18.32 -41.28 -49.93
N ILE A 413 18.17 -40.72 -51.14
CA ILE A 413 18.36 -39.29 -51.37
C ILE A 413 17.27 -38.46 -50.69
N GLY A 414 16.01 -38.87 -50.79
CA GLY A 414 14.90 -38.16 -50.14
C GLY A 414 15.03 -38.13 -48.61
N ILE A 415 15.38 -39.26 -48.00
CA ILE A 415 15.61 -39.34 -46.55
C ILE A 415 16.84 -38.51 -46.16
N ALA A 416 17.96 -38.63 -46.89
CA ALA A 416 19.19 -37.92 -46.56
C ALA A 416 19.03 -36.39 -46.64
N VAL A 417 18.42 -35.89 -47.71
CA VAL A 417 18.18 -34.45 -47.91
C VAL A 417 17.16 -33.95 -46.89
N GLY A 418 16.01 -34.63 -46.75
CA GLY A 418 14.98 -34.26 -45.79
C GLY A 418 15.50 -34.22 -44.35
N TYR A 419 16.27 -35.23 -43.94
CA TYR A 419 16.85 -35.30 -42.59
C TYR A 419 17.87 -34.19 -42.33
N SER A 420 18.70 -33.86 -43.33
CA SER A 420 19.69 -32.79 -43.22
C SER A 420 19.03 -31.43 -43.00
N ILE A 421 17.95 -31.15 -43.72
CA ILE A 421 17.17 -29.92 -43.56
C ILE A 421 16.45 -29.89 -42.21
N ASP A 422 15.78 -30.97 -41.81
CA ASP A 422 15.11 -31.03 -40.52
C ASP A 422 16.09 -30.87 -39.35
N LYS A 423 17.30 -31.43 -39.47
CA LYS A 423 18.37 -31.24 -38.49
C LYS A 423 18.79 -29.76 -38.42
N ARG A 424 19.05 -29.12 -39.56
CA ARG A 424 19.40 -27.70 -39.61
C ARG A 424 18.29 -26.82 -39.02
N ASN A 425 17.03 -27.09 -39.36
CA ASN A 425 15.89 -26.33 -38.85
C ASN A 425 15.73 -26.49 -37.34
N ARG A 426 15.94 -27.70 -36.80
CA ARG A 426 15.97 -27.92 -35.33
C ARG A 426 17.10 -27.16 -34.65
N ASP A 427 18.30 -27.14 -35.24
CA ASP A 427 19.43 -26.39 -34.69
C ASP A 427 19.17 -24.88 -34.68
N VAL A 428 18.54 -24.35 -35.73
CA VAL A 428 18.12 -22.94 -35.80
C VAL A 428 17.07 -22.64 -34.74
N LEU A 429 16.02 -23.46 -34.65
CA LEU A 429 14.97 -23.30 -33.63
C LEU A 429 15.54 -23.32 -32.21
N SER A 430 16.47 -24.24 -31.92
CA SER A 430 17.12 -24.31 -30.62
C SER A 430 17.91 -23.04 -30.31
N LYS A 431 18.59 -22.46 -31.30
CA LYS A 431 19.32 -21.18 -31.13
C LYS A 431 18.37 -20.00 -30.96
N GLU A 432 17.24 -20.00 -31.66
CA GLU A 432 16.19 -18.98 -31.53
C GLU A 432 15.61 -18.99 -30.11
N LEU A 433 15.26 -20.18 -29.59
CA LEU A 433 14.77 -20.37 -28.22
C LEU A 433 15.82 -19.93 -27.18
N GLN A 434 17.10 -20.22 -27.41
CA GLN A 434 18.18 -19.74 -26.54
C GLN A 434 18.31 -18.21 -26.57
N ARG A 435 18.21 -17.58 -27.75
CA ARG A 435 18.24 -16.12 -27.89
C ARG A 435 17.09 -15.50 -27.10
N GLN A 436 15.88 -16.00 -27.29
CA GLN A 436 14.68 -15.51 -26.61
C GLN A 436 14.81 -15.62 -25.08
N ALA A 437 15.28 -16.77 -24.58
CA ALA A 437 15.49 -16.96 -23.14
C ALA A 437 16.55 -15.98 -22.55
N ILE A 438 17.56 -15.61 -23.33
CA ILE A 438 18.58 -14.62 -22.92
C ILE A 438 17.99 -13.20 -22.95
N GLU A 439 17.21 -12.86 -23.97
CA GLU A 439 16.51 -11.57 -24.08
C GLU A 439 15.55 -11.37 -22.90
N GLU A 440 14.68 -12.33 -22.60
CA GLU A 440 13.78 -12.29 -21.44
C GLU A 440 14.55 -12.14 -20.11
N LYS A 441 15.71 -12.80 -19.97
CA LYS A 441 16.55 -12.66 -18.78
C LYS A 441 17.19 -11.29 -18.68
N TYR A 442 17.63 -10.72 -19.81
CA TYR A 442 18.22 -9.40 -19.86
C TYR A 442 17.21 -8.32 -19.49
N ASP A 443 16.01 -8.38 -20.06
CA ASP A 443 14.93 -7.42 -19.77
C ASP A 443 14.54 -7.46 -18.29
N PHE A 444 14.36 -8.66 -17.73
CA PHE A 444 14.11 -8.82 -16.30
C PHE A 444 15.21 -8.20 -15.41
N LEU A 445 16.48 -8.40 -15.75
CA LEU A 445 17.60 -7.82 -14.99
C LEU A 445 17.67 -6.30 -15.14
N LYS A 446 17.35 -5.78 -16.32
CA LYS A 446 17.30 -4.34 -16.60
C LYS A 446 16.19 -3.66 -15.80
N ASP A 447 15.03 -4.28 -15.70
CA ASP A 447 13.92 -3.77 -14.88
C ASP A 447 14.32 -3.72 -13.40
N ILE A 448 14.89 -4.80 -12.87
CA ILE A 448 15.44 -4.82 -11.50
C ILE A 448 16.47 -3.72 -11.29
N TYR A 449 17.39 -3.51 -12.24
CA TYR A 449 18.41 -2.47 -12.14
C TYR A 449 17.79 -1.06 -12.05
N ASN A 450 16.82 -0.76 -12.92
CA ASN A 450 16.14 0.53 -12.92
C ASN A 450 15.42 0.79 -11.60
N ASP A 451 14.78 -0.23 -11.03
CA ASP A 451 14.12 -0.13 -9.73
C ASP A 451 15.09 0.15 -8.59
N VAL A 452 16.24 -0.53 -8.57
CA VAL A 452 17.29 -0.30 -7.57
C VAL A 452 17.87 1.12 -7.70
N LEU A 453 18.03 1.61 -8.92
CA LEU A 453 18.49 2.97 -9.18
C LEU A 453 17.52 4.02 -8.61
N LEU A 454 16.22 3.80 -8.78
CA LEU A 454 15.18 4.69 -8.26
C LEU A 454 15.20 4.75 -6.73
N VAL A 455 15.29 3.60 -6.06
CA VAL A 455 15.43 3.53 -4.59
C VAL A 455 16.71 4.22 -4.12
N LYS A 456 17.83 4.03 -4.83
CA LYS A 456 19.09 4.70 -4.51
C LYS A 456 18.94 6.23 -4.58
N GLN A 457 18.26 6.73 -5.60
CA GLN A 457 17.99 8.17 -5.76
C GLN A 457 17.12 8.71 -4.62
N GLU A 458 16.05 8.00 -4.23
CA GLU A 458 15.22 8.37 -3.06
C GLU A 458 16.06 8.47 -1.79
N LEU A 459 16.87 7.45 -1.50
CA LEU A 459 17.73 7.42 -0.31
C LEU A 459 18.77 8.54 -0.34
N GLN A 460 19.37 8.80 -1.51
CA GLN A 460 20.32 9.89 -1.67
C GLN A 460 19.65 11.25 -1.37
N GLN A 461 18.42 11.45 -1.85
CA GLN A 461 17.66 12.67 -1.58
C GLN A 461 17.33 12.81 -0.09
N GLN A 462 17.01 11.71 0.60
CA GLN A 462 16.82 11.70 2.06
C GLN A 462 18.10 12.05 2.83
N ILE A 463 19.26 11.56 2.38
CA ILE A 463 20.58 11.88 2.99
C ILE A 463 20.94 13.35 2.77
N VAL A 464 20.79 13.87 1.55
CA VAL A 464 21.06 15.28 1.25
C VAL A 464 20.16 16.20 2.09
N ASN A 465 18.89 15.84 2.27
CA ASN A 465 17.97 16.58 3.13
C ASN A 465 18.33 16.49 4.63
N SER A 466 19.06 15.47 5.07
CA SER A 466 19.43 15.29 6.49
C SER A 466 20.65 16.14 6.89
N GLU A 467 21.64 16.33 6.01
CA GLU A 467 22.78 17.25 6.25
C GLU A 467 22.33 18.72 6.41
N ASP A 468 21.26 19.09 5.72
CA ASP A 468 20.63 20.41 5.75
C ASP A 468 19.96 20.74 7.11
N SER A 469 19.84 19.74 8.01
CA SER A 469 19.15 19.87 9.30
C SER A 469 19.88 20.77 10.29
N PHE A 470 21.22 20.74 10.31
CA PHE A 470 22.00 21.57 11.24
C PHE A 470 21.92 23.05 10.89
N GLY A 471 22.03 23.40 9.60
CA GLY A 471 21.84 24.77 9.12
C GLY A 471 20.42 25.29 9.40
N LYS A 472 19.41 24.44 9.21
CA LYS A 472 18.01 24.75 9.56
C LYS A 472 17.85 25.00 11.06
N ILE A 473 18.36 24.13 11.94
CA ILE A 473 18.27 24.30 13.40
C ILE A 473 19.00 25.56 13.87
N TYR A 474 20.19 25.84 13.33
CA TYR A 474 20.93 27.06 13.64
C TYR A 474 20.15 28.32 13.24
N ASN A 475 19.61 28.35 12.02
CA ASN A 475 18.79 29.47 11.55
C ASN A 475 17.54 29.67 12.40
N ILE A 476 16.85 28.59 12.77
CA ILE A 476 15.69 28.62 13.69
C ILE A 476 16.10 29.21 15.04
N THR A 477 17.18 28.71 15.63
CA THR A 477 17.65 29.15 16.95
C THR A 477 18.06 30.63 16.92
N LYS A 478 18.73 31.07 15.85
CA LYS A 478 19.14 32.45 15.64
C LYS A 478 17.94 33.38 15.42
N GLU A 479 16.94 32.96 14.65
CA GLU A 479 15.72 33.74 14.47
C GLU A 479 15.00 33.90 15.81
N LEU A 480 14.89 32.84 16.62
CA LEU A 480 14.23 32.84 17.93
C LEU A 480 15.00 33.55 19.06
N ASP A 481 16.23 34.03 18.81
CA ASP A 481 17.01 34.72 19.83
C ASP A 481 16.50 36.16 20.03
N SER A 482 15.79 36.36 21.15
CA SER A 482 15.31 37.67 21.58
C SER A 482 15.06 37.68 23.09
N LEU A 483 15.31 38.83 23.71
CA LEU A 483 15.07 39.06 25.14
C LEU A 483 13.61 39.47 25.44
N GLU A 484 12.80 39.72 24.41
CA GLU A 484 11.41 40.17 24.56
C GLU A 484 10.44 39.03 24.22
N PRO A 485 9.60 38.57 25.17
CA PRO A 485 8.69 37.44 24.94
C PRO A 485 7.74 37.64 23.78
N GLU A 486 7.17 38.84 23.61
CA GLU A 486 6.26 39.13 22.49
C GLU A 486 6.97 38.92 21.14
N ARG A 487 8.22 39.38 21.03
CA ARG A 487 9.02 39.21 19.81
C ARG A 487 9.39 37.75 19.57
N VAL A 488 9.68 36.99 20.63
CA VAL A 488 9.88 35.53 20.53
C VAL A 488 8.63 34.86 19.97
N LEU A 489 7.44 35.17 20.52
CA LEU A 489 6.17 34.59 20.05
C LEU A 489 5.88 34.93 18.58
N GLN A 490 6.10 36.18 18.17
CA GLN A 490 5.90 36.60 16.78
C GLN A 490 6.85 35.89 15.80
N LYS A 491 8.14 35.84 16.12
CA LYS A 491 9.12 35.13 15.29
C LYS A 491 8.87 33.62 15.25
N SER A 492 8.33 33.06 16.34
CA SER A 492 7.96 31.65 16.43
C SER A 492 6.90 31.26 15.40
N VAL A 493 5.91 32.12 15.15
CA VAL A 493 4.93 31.88 14.09
C VAL A 493 5.62 31.76 12.73
N LYS A 494 6.48 32.73 12.36
CA LYS A 494 7.21 32.70 11.06
C LYS A 494 8.11 31.48 10.89
N VAL A 495 8.78 31.07 11.96
CA VAL A 495 9.59 29.85 11.99
C VAL A 495 8.73 28.62 11.72
N LEU A 496 7.60 28.49 12.43
CA LEU A 496 6.69 27.38 12.27
C LEU A 496 6.04 27.38 10.88
N GLU A 497 5.73 28.54 10.30
CA GLU A 497 5.18 28.64 8.94
C GLU A 497 6.13 28.03 7.91
N ARG A 498 7.42 28.37 8.01
CA ARG A 498 8.46 27.87 7.11
C ARG A 498 8.71 26.37 7.28
N ILE A 499 8.73 25.89 8.53
CA ILE A 499 9.01 24.49 8.84
C ILE A 499 7.83 23.58 8.47
N MET A 500 6.62 24.01 8.85
CA MET A 500 5.40 23.24 8.68
C MET A 500 4.78 23.42 7.29
N LYS A 501 5.27 24.39 6.51
CA LYS A 501 4.69 24.78 5.22
C LYS A 501 3.18 25.06 5.32
N SER A 502 2.79 25.72 6.40
CA SER A 502 1.40 26.08 6.72
C SER A 502 1.35 27.54 7.14
N ASP A 503 0.29 28.23 6.72
CA ASP A 503 0.03 29.65 7.00
C ASP A 503 -1.13 29.83 8.01
N GLU A 504 -1.43 28.79 8.80
CA GLU A 504 -2.52 28.77 9.78
C GLU A 504 -2.03 28.36 11.17
N ILE A 505 -1.05 29.11 11.68
CA ILE A 505 -0.46 28.91 13.00
C ILE A 505 -0.91 30.02 13.94
N ALA A 506 -1.18 29.66 15.20
CA ALA A 506 -1.48 30.62 16.25
C ALA A 506 -0.81 30.23 17.57
N ILE A 507 -0.54 31.24 18.39
CA ILE A 507 0.02 31.07 19.73
C ILE A 507 -0.86 31.82 20.73
N TYR A 508 -1.35 31.06 21.71
CA TYR A 508 -2.14 31.56 22.82
C TYR A 508 -1.31 31.55 24.10
N THR A 509 -1.37 32.59 24.91
CA THR A 509 -0.72 32.63 26.24
C THR A 509 -1.74 32.51 27.36
N MET A 510 -1.35 31.87 28.45
CA MET A 510 -2.21 31.66 29.61
C MET A 510 -2.16 32.86 30.57
N ASN A 511 -3.30 33.20 31.15
CA ASN A 511 -3.37 34.21 32.22
C ASN A 511 -2.82 33.67 33.56
N GLN A 512 -2.55 34.56 34.52
CA GLN A 512 -1.99 34.16 35.83
C GLN A 512 -2.87 33.14 36.59
N ASN A 513 -4.19 33.24 36.44
CA ASN A 513 -5.16 32.37 37.10
C ASN A 513 -5.39 31.02 36.38
N GLY A 514 -4.77 30.81 35.22
CA GLY A 514 -4.88 29.56 34.45
C GLY A 514 -6.26 29.26 33.88
N SER A 515 -7.17 30.24 33.82
CA SER A 515 -8.57 30.06 33.44
C SER A 515 -8.85 30.35 31.96
N PHE A 516 -8.06 31.22 31.34
CA PHE A 516 -8.24 31.63 29.94
C PHE A 516 -6.90 31.71 29.22
N LEU A 517 -6.95 31.37 27.93
CA LEU A 517 -5.90 31.56 26.96
C LEU A 517 -6.21 32.78 26.09
N ARG A 518 -5.22 33.63 25.83
CA ARG A 518 -5.37 34.83 24.97
C ARG A 518 -4.49 34.71 23.74
N LEU A 519 -5.04 35.07 22.58
CA LEU A 519 -4.31 35.05 21.33
C LEU A 519 -3.23 36.14 21.35
N MET A 520 -1.97 35.76 21.20
CA MET A 520 -0.82 36.68 21.21
C MET A 520 -0.15 36.83 19.85
N ALA A 521 -0.16 35.78 19.04
CA ALA A 521 0.40 35.81 17.69
C ALA A 521 -0.38 34.85 16.78
N LYS A 522 -0.53 35.23 15.51
CA LYS A 522 -1.13 34.39 14.47
C LYS A 522 -0.45 34.63 13.12
N SER A 523 -0.58 33.66 12.22
CA SER A 523 -0.18 33.78 10.83
C SER A 523 -0.94 34.89 10.10
N ASN A 524 -0.26 35.56 9.16
CA ASN A 524 -0.84 36.66 8.38
C ASN A 524 -1.50 36.15 7.10
N LYS A 525 -2.61 35.42 7.25
CA LYS A 525 -3.43 34.90 6.15
C LYS A 525 -4.79 35.58 6.11
N ALA A 526 -5.23 36.01 4.93
CA ALA A 526 -6.56 36.58 4.74
C ALA A 526 -7.65 35.51 5.02
N GLY A 527 -8.63 35.83 5.87
CA GLY A 527 -9.69 34.90 6.28
C GLY A 527 -9.33 33.97 7.44
N PHE A 528 -8.13 34.10 8.02
CA PHE A 528 -7.72 33.35 9.21
C PHE A 528 -8.12 34.09 10.49
N ASP A 529 -9.41 34.05 10.80
CA ASP A 529 -9.98 34.66 12.00
C ASP A 529 -10.18 33.64 13.12
N LEU A 530 -9.49 33.90 14.23
CA LEU A 530 -9.50 33.08 15.43
C LEU A 530 -10.06 33.86 16.60
N PRO A 531 -10.71 33.19 17.57
CA PRO A 531 -11.19 33.84 18.78
C PRO A 531 -10.01 34.45 19.56
N ARG A 532 -10.18 35.69 20.01
CA ARG A 532 -9.16 36.44 20.78
C ARG A 532 -8.88 35.82 22.14
N SER A 533 -9.83 35.06 22.69
CA SER A 533 -9.69 34.34 23.96
C SER A 533 -10.37 32.98 23.91
N LEU A 534 -9.77 31.99 24.56
CA LEU A 534 -10.31 30.63 24.73
C LEU A 534 -10.46 30.35 26.23
N LYS A 535 -11.61 29.80 26.66
CA LYS A 535 -11.79 29.36 28.05
C LYS A 535 -11.29 27.93 28.22
N MET A 536 -10.53 27.67 29.27
CA MET A 536 -10.03 26.32 29.55
C MET A 536 -11.16 25.29 29.74
N SER A 537 -12.28 25.70 30.36
CA SER A 537 -13.44 24.83 30.63
C SER A 537 -14.27 24.48 29.40
N GLU A 538 -14.15 25.24 28.31
CA GLU A 538 -14.98 25.05 27.10
C GLU A 538 -14.33 24.09 26.10
N HIS A 539 -13.03 23.83 26.22
CA HIS A 539 -12.27 22.99 25.28
C HIS A 539 -11.54 21.85 26.00
N ALA A 540 -12.01 20.61 25.78
CA ALA A 540 -11.45 19.42 26.42
C ALA A 540 -9.95 19.22 26.11
N TYR A 541 -9.52 19.49 24.87
CA TYR A 541 -8.12 19.31 24.45
C TYR A 541 -7.14 20.18 25.25
N LEU A 542 -7.56 21.36 25.72
CA LEU A 542 -6.71 22.23 26.53
C LEU A 542 -6.40 21.63 27.91
N THR A 543 -7.39 20.96 28.50
CA THR A 543 -7.24 20.25 29.78
C THR A 543 -6.33 19.03 29.62
N GLU A 544 -6.44 18.34 28.48
CA GLU A 544 -5.58 17.22 28.13
C GLU A 544 -4.12 17.66 27.92
N LEU A 545 -3.87 18.79 27.22
CA LEU A 545 -2.52 19.36 27.06
C LEU A 545 -1.85 19.65 28.41
N MET A 546 -2.63 20.14 29.37
CA MET A 546 -2.15 20.45 30.72
C MET A 546 -1.75 19.20 31.49
N THR A 547 -2.53 18.13 31.34
CA THR A 547 -2.33 16.87 32.05
C THR A 547 -1.20 16.04 31.43
N MET A 548 -1.22 15.87 30.12
CA MET A 548 -0.28 14.98 29.40
C MET A 548 1.08 15.63 29.16
N LYS A 549 1.15 16.97 29.12
CA LYS A 549 2.35 17.76 28.81
C LYS A 549 3.02 17.37 27.48
N LYS A 550 2.23 16.87 26.53
CA LYS A 550 2.67 16.44 25.20
C LYS A 550 1.83 17.13 24.13
N ILE A 551 2.27 17.05 22.89
CA ILE A 551 1.48 17.50 21.75
C ILE A 551 0.21 16.65 21.62
N ILE A 552 -0.87 17.25 21.17
CA ILE A 552 -2.11 16.58 20.82
C ILE A 552 -2.33 16.76 19.33
N VAL A 553 -2.77 15.69 18.68
CA VAL A 553 -3.08 15.66 17.26
C VAL A 553 -4.56 15.29 17.11
N ASN A 554 -5.31 16.12 16.39
CA ASN A 554 -6.72 15.90 16.10
C ASN A 554 -6.89 14.79 15.06
N LYS A 555 -6.84 13.54 15.52
CA LYS A 555 -7.03 12.36 14.66
C LYS A 555 -8.48 12.18 14.21
N GLU A 556 -9.43 12.74 14.96
CA GLU A 556 -10.87 12.65 14.70
C GLU A 556 -11.39 13.80 13.84
N LEU A 557 -10.54 14.76 13.46
CA LEU A 557 -10.88 15.97 12.69
C LEU A 557 -12.05 16.77 13.27
N ARG A 558 -12.17 16.78 14.61
CA ARG A 558 -13.21 17.54 15.29
C ARG A 558 -13.06 19.03 15.03
N HIS A 559 -14.17 19.72 14.76
CA HIS A 559 -14.16 21.16 14.45
C HIS A 559 -13.84 22.07 15.65
N ASP A 560 -13.92 21.56 16.88
CA ASP A 560 -13.73 22.33 18.12
C ASP A 560 -12.29 22.33 18.65
N MET A 561 -11.35 21.72 17.92
CA MET A 561 -9.93 21.66 18.25
C MET A 561 -9.04 21.84 17.01
N PRO A 562 -7.84 22.43 17.17
CA PRO A 562 -6.88 22.56 16.07
C PRO A 562 -6.35 21.20 15.63
N LEU A 563 -5.84 21.11 14.40
CA LEU A 563 -5.24 19.89 13.85
C LEU A 563 -4.07 19.38 14.70
N ILE A 564 -3.20 20.28 15.16
CA ILE A 564 -2.15 19.96 16.15
C ILE A 564 -2.11 21.08 17.18
N ALA A 565 -2.03 20.72 18.46
CA ALA A 565 -1.75 21.65 19.54
C ALA A 565 -0.56 21.18 20.38
N ALA A 566 0.30 22.11 20.79
CA ALA A 566 1.45 21.81 21.63
C ALA A 566 1.55 22.81 22.78
N PRO A 567 1.78 22.32 24.01
CA PRO A 567 1.91 23.20 25.17
C PRO A 567 3.35 23.69 25.33
N ILE A 568 3.50 24.94 25.77
CA ILE A 568 4.76 25.54 26.20
C ILE A 568 4.71 25.64 27.73
N PHE A 569 5.72 25.09 28.40
CA PHE A 569 5.81 25.08 29.86
C PHE A 569 7.02 25.89 30.34
N ASP A 570 6.82 26.68 31.39
CA ASP A 570 7.90 27.27 32.20
C ASP A 570 7.71 26.86 33.68
N LYS A 571 8.77 26.38 34.32
CA LYS A 571 8.76 25.87 35.71
C LYS A 571 7.59 24.93 36.06
N GLY A 572 7.17 24.10 35.09
CA GLY A 572 6.08 23.13 35.26
C GLY A 572 4.67 23.71 35.14
N LYS A 573 4.51 25.01 34.89
CA LYS A 573 3.24 25.66 34.54
C LYS A 573 3.14 25.86 33.03
N MET A 574 1.97 25.59 32.45
CA MET A 574 1.73 25.91 31.05
C MET A 574 1.65 27.44 30.91
N VAL A 575 2.47 28.02 30.04
CA VAL A 575 2.49 29.48 29.81
C VAL A 575 1.90 29.85 28.46
N ALA A 576 1.96 28.94 27.49
CA ALA A 576 1.38 29.15 26.17
C ALA A 576 0.98 27.83 25.50
N VAL A 577 0.17 27.93 24.46
CA VAL A 577 -0.22 26.84 23.56
C VAL A 577 -0.01 27.29 22.13
N VAL A 578 0.72 26.50 21.36
CA VAL A 578 0.90 26.67 19.92
C VAL A 578 -0.12 25.78 19.22
N THR A 579 -0.88 26.34 18.29
CA THR A 579 -1.88 25.63 17.51
C THR A 579 -1.56 25.73 16.02
N LEU A 580 -1.82 24.63 15.32
CA LEU A 580 -1.76 24.49 13.87
C LEU A 580 -3.14 24.07 13.40
N GLN A 581 -3.83 24.90 12.61
CA GLN A 581 -5.22 24.64 12.23
C GLN A 581 -5.33 23.75 11.00
N GLN A 582 -4.44 23.93 10.03
CA GLN A 582 -4.42 23.14 8.80
C GLN A 582 -3.00 22.74 8.39
N LEU A 583 -2.94 21.61 7.70
CA LEU A 583 -1.74 21.06 7.10
C LEU A 583 -2.17 20.26 5.86
N GLY A 584 -1.40 20.35 4.76
CA GLY A 584 -1.62 19.48 3.61
C GLY A 584 -1.56 18.01 4.01
N PHE A 585 -2.47 17.18 3.50
CA PHE A 585 -2.59 15.76 3.87
C PHE A 585 -1.28 15.00 3.65
N GLU A 586 -0.54 15.32 2.60
CA GLU A 586 0.78 14.77 2.27
C GLU A 586 1.84 15.07 3.35
N ASN A 587 1.64 16.12 4.15
CA ASN A 587 2.54 16.51 5.23
C ASN A 587 2.08 15.98 6.59
N PHE A 588 0.92 15.30 6.69
CA PHE A 588 0.41 14.76 7.95
C PHE A 588 1.09 13.43 8.31
N THR A 589 2.38 13.51 8.65
CA THR A 589 3.23 12.35 8.96
C THR A 589 3.77 12.40 10.39
N MET A 590 4.20 11.26 10.93
CA MET A 590 4.92 11.19 12.21
C MET A 590 6.19 12.06 12.21
N TYR A 591 6.85 12.19 11.05
CA TYR A 591 8.00 13.09 10.90
C TYR A 591 7.60 14.54 11.16
N THR A 592 6.52 15.01 10.53
CA THR A 592 6.03 16.38 10.70
C THR A 592 5.54 16.65 12.13
N GLN A 593 4.92 15.67 12.77
CA GLN A 593 4.55 15.77 14.20
C GLN A 593 5.80 15.90 15.10
N ASN A 594 6.82 15.08 14.88
CA ASN A 594 8.08 15.16 15.62
C ASN A 594 8.80 16.49 15.36
N LEU A 595 8.80 16.95 14.12
CA LEU A 595 9.41 18.22 13.72
C LEU A 595 8.70 19.41 14.40
N PHE A 596 7.36 19.40 14.43
CA PHE A 596 6.57 20.38 15.17
C PHE A 596 6.89 20.35 16.66
N GLN A 597 6.98 19.16 17.26
CA GLN A 597 7.34 19.01 18.67
C GLN A 597 8.74 19.60 18.97
N VAL A 598 9.74 19.29 18.15
CA VAL A 598 11.10 19.83 18.31
C VAL A 598 11.11 21.35 18.16
N ALA A 599 10.42 21.90 17.15
CA ALA A 599 10.30 23.34 16.95
C ALA A 599 9.65 24.03 18.17
N VAL A 600 8.55 23.48 18.69
CA VAL A 600 7.87 24.02 19.88
C VAL A 600 8.75 23.90 21.13
N GLN A 601 9.59 22.87 21.27
CA GLN A 601 10.56 22.79 22.36
C GLN A 601 11.64 23.87 22.27
N LEU A 602 12.14 24.18 21.07
CA LEU A 602 13.08 25.28 20.87
C LEU A 602 12.43 26.63 21.20
N ILE A 603 11.19 26.85 20.75
CA ILE A 603 10.39 28.03 21.08
C ILE A 603 10.17 28.15 22.59
N SER A 604 9.82 27.04 23.25
CA SER A 604 9.64 26.96 24.70
C SER A 604 10.91 27.36 25.44
N SER A 605 12.07 26.87 25.00
CA SER A 605 13.36 27.23 25.58
C SER A 605 13.70 28.71 25.38
N ALA A 606 13.43 29.27 24.20
CA ALA A 606 13.64 30.69 23.92
C ALA A 606 12.72 31.58 24.76
N LEU A 607 11.43 31.23 24.84
CA LEU A 607 10.43 31.95 25.64
C LEU A 607 10.74 31.87 27.14
N SER A 608 11.14 30.71 27.64
CA SER A 608 11.55 30.56 29.05
C SER A 608 12.80 31.37 29.37
N ARG A 609 13.72 31.56 28.42
CA ARG A 609 14.89 32.43 28.58
C ARG A 609 14.48 33.90 28.63
N SER A 610 13.62 34.36 27.71
CA SER A 610 13.16 35.75 27.70
C SER A 610 12.29 36.10 28.92
N LEU A 611 11.40 35.20 29.36
CA LEU A 611 10.61 35.37 30.59
C LEU A 611 11.48 35.45 31.85
N ARG A 612 12.53 34.63 31.94
CA ARG A 612 13.49 34.72 33.06
C ARG A 612 14.24 36.05 33.06
N TYR A 613 14.67 36.52 31.89
CA TYR A 613 15.32 37.81 31.73
C TYR A 613 14.39 38.96 32.15
N LEU A 614 13.13 38.94 31.72
CA LEU A 614 12.13 39.92 32.14
C LEU A 614 11.94 39.93 33.66
N ASN A 615 11.77 38.76 34.27
CA ASN A 615 11.58 38.67 35.72
C ASN A 615 12.82 39.13 36.51
N SER A 616 14.04 38.94 35.98
CA SER A 616 15.26 39.44 36.63
C SER A 616 15.50 40.94 36.45
N THR A 617 14.96 41.54 35.38
CA THR A 617 15.13 42.98 35.05
C THR A 617 13.92 43.81 35.43
N GLN A 618 12.88 43.22 36.01
CA GLN A 618 11.63 43.91 36.35
C GLN A 618 11.87 45.16 37.21
N LYS A 619 12.79 45.12 38.17
CA LYS A 619 13.11 46.27 39.03
C LYS A 619 13.77 47.44 38.28
N ASP A 620 14.39 47.17 37.13
CA ASP A 620 15.14 48.17 36.35
C ASP A 620 14.29 48.78 35.21
N ARG A 621 13.10 48.20 34.94
CA ARG A 621 12.22 48.62 33.82
C ARG A 621 11.14 49.62 34.23
N TYR A 622 10.76 49.59 35.49
CA TYR A 622 9.68 50.41 36.03
C TYR A 622 10.26 51.50 36.94
N LEU A 623 9.62 52.65 36.99
CA LEU A 623 9.93 53.68 37.98
C LEU A 623 9.70 53.10 39.38
N GLU A 624 10.61 53.36 40.34
CA GLU A 624 10.63 52.77 41.69
C GLU A 624 9.23 52.65 42.30
N ASP A 625 8.86 51.45 42.78
CA ASP A 625 7.55 51.10 43.37
C ASP A 625 6.31 51.54 42.57
N THR A 626 6.40 51.58 41.22
CA THR A 626 5.25 51.77 40.30
C THR A 626 5.20 50.70 39.21
N SER A 627 4.10 50.65 38.46
CA SER A 627 3.97 49.87 37.23
C SER A 627 4.22 50.70 35.95
N ILE A 628 4.84 51.89 36.07
CA ILE A 628 5.11 52.81 34.95
C ILE A 628 6.47 52.50 34.32
N LEU A 629 6.48 52.09 33.04
CA LEU A 629 7.70 51.84 32.27
C LEU A 629 8.51 53.14 32.05
N ILE A 630 9.83 53.06 32.26
CA ILE A 630 10.81 54.13 32.00
C ILE A 630 10.84 54.47 30.49
N PRO A 631 11.14 55.72 30.07
CA PRO A 631 10.98 56.15 28.68
C PRO A 631 11.61 55.27 27.61
N ALA A 632 12.82 54.76 27.85
CA ALA A 632 13.51 53.89 26.91
C ALA A 632 12.75 52.57 26.64
N TYR A 633 12.18 51.95 27.68
CA TYR A 633 11.41 50.71 27.57
C TYR A 633 10.00 50.96 27.02
N PHE A 634 9.41 52.10 27.35
CA PHE A 634 8.09 52.47 26.83
C PHE A 634 8.13 52.70 25.32
N SER A 635 9.08 53.48 24.81
CA SER A 635 9.24 53.73 23.37
C SER A 635 9.55 52.45 22.59
N ALA A 636 10.36 51.53 23.14
CA ALA A 636 10.60 50.21 22.55
C ALA A 636 9.30 49.39 22.44
N MET A 637 8.47 49.42 23.48
CA MET A 637 7.18 48.72 23.50
C MET A 637 6.21 49.27 22.44
N VAL A 638 6.11 50.60 22.31
CA VAL A 638 5.27 51.24 21.29
C VAL A 638 5.73 50.85 19.88
N LYS A 639 7.04 50.86 19.62
CA LYS A 639 7.62 50.42 18.34
C LYS A 639 7.25 48.97 18.03
N ASN A 640 7.41 48.06 19.00
CA ASN A 640 7.06 46.65 18.84
C ASN A 640 5.56 46.44 18.52
N LYS A 641 4.66 47.19 19.16
CA LYS A 641 3.21 47.12 18.86
C LYS A 641 2.90 47.63 17.46
N ARG A 642 3.59 48.68 17.00
CA ARG A 642 3.46 49.19 15.63
C ARG A 642 3.93 48.17 14.59
N ASP A 643 5.08 47.55 14.82
CA ASP A 643 5.61 46.49 13.95
C ASP A 643 4.65 45.29 13.90
N ALA A 644 4.06 44.92 15.03
CA ALA A 644 3.06 43.85 15.11
C ALA A 644 1.78 44.17 14.33
N LYS A 645 1.27 45.41 14.42
CA LYS A 645 0.11 45.87 13.65
C LYS A 645 0.37 45.77 12.15
N GLN A 646 1.55 46.20 11.69
CA GLN A 646 1.92 46.15 10.27
C GLN A 646 2.16 44.74 9.74
N GLN A 647 2.88 43.90 10.50
CA GLN A 647 3.33 42.59 10.00
C GLN A 647 2.31 41.47 10.21
N LEU A 648 1.48 41.56 11.25
CA LEU A 648 0.62 40.47 11.74
C LEU A 648 -0.84 40.89 11.95
N ASN A 649 -1.22 42.10 11.52
CA ASN A 649 -2.58 42.64 11.64
C ASN A 649 -3.12 42.56 13.08
N THR A 650 -2.26 42.90 14.05
CA THR A 650 -2.59 42.86 15.49
C THR A 650 -2.84 44.28 15.99
N ASP A 651 -4.08 44.61 16.34
CA ASP A 651 -4.47 45.96 16.74
C ASP A 651 -3.91 46.37 18.10
N PHE A 652 -3.66 47.67 18.28
CA PHE A 652 -3.41 48.28 19.57
C PHE A 652 -3.89 49.74 19.57
N THR A 653 -4.22 50.27 20.74
CA THR A 653 -4.61 51.67 20.92
C THR A 653 -3.74 52.33 21.99
N LEU A 654 -3.29 53.56 21.74
CA LEU A 654 -2.49 54.34 22.69
C LEU A 654 -3.36 55.44 23.31
N LEU A 655 -3.37 55.53 24.64
CA LEU A 655 -4.07 56.58 25.39
C LEU A 655 -3.05 57.51 26.04
N ALA A 656 -3.28 58.82 25.94
CA ALA A 656 -2.61 59.83 26.74
C ALA A 656 -3.41 60.06 28.02
N VAL A 657 -2.72 60.05 29.16
CA VAL A 657 -3.32 60.30 30.48
C VAL A 657 -2.99 61.72 30.90
N ASP A 658 -4.00 62.49 31.31
CA ASP A 658 -3.77 63.79 31.92
C ASP A 658 -3.34 63.60 33.38
N SER A 659 -2.06 63.82 33.65
CA SER A 659 -1.42 63.56 34.96
C SER A 659 -1.36 64.82 35.85
N ALA A 660 -1.97 65.94 35.45
CA ALA A 660 -1.75 67.25 36.07
C ALA A 660 -2.15 67.39 37.56
N GLN A 661 -2.75 66.37 38.19
CA GLN A 661 -3.27 66.45 39.57
C GLN A 661 -2.87 65.30 40.52
N MET A 662 -2.03 64.34 40.11
CA MET A 662 -1.68 63.17 40.94
C MET A 662 -0.20 62.79 40.86
N ASP A 663 0.37 62.28 41.96
CA ASP A 663 1.71 61.68 41.96
C ASP A 663 1.72 60.35 41.18
N HIS A 664 2.91 59.95 40.71
CA HIS A 664 3.08 58.75 39.88
C HIS A 664 2.75 57.42 40.59
N HIS A 665 2.90 57.31 41.92
CA HIS A 665 2.53 56.09 42.65
C HIS A 665 1.02 55.93 42.76
N THR A 666 0.34 57.01 43.15
CA THR A 666 -1.11 57.09 43.28
C THR A 666 -1.76 56.85 41.91
N LEU A 667 -1.26 57.51 40.87
CA LEU A 667 -1.71 57.32 39.49
C LEU A 667 -1.51 55.87 39.03
N SER A 668 -0.34 55.28 39.28
CA SER A 668 -0.03 53.90 38.94
C SER A 668 -1.00 52.91 39.59
N ALA A 669 -1.34 53.10 40.87
CA ALA A 669 -2.24 52.21 41.60
C ALA A 669 -3.68 52.27 41.06
N TYR A 670 -4.20 53.47 40.79
CA TYR A 670 -5.54 53.62 40.22
C TYR A 670 -5.65 53.05 38.81
N ILE A 671 -4.66 53.35 37.95
CA ILE A 671 -4.67 52.85 36.58
C ILE A 671 -4.49 51.33 36.55
N ALA A 672 -3.58 50.77 37.37
CA ALA A 672 -3.33 49.33 37.40
C ALA A 672 -4.59 48.50 37.71
N SER A 673 -5.49 49.02 38.54
CA SER A 673 -6.78 48.37 38.84
C SER A 673 -7.74 48.32 37.65
N SER A 674 -7.56 49.20 36.67
CA SER A 674 -8.43 49.36 35.51
C SER A 674 -7.89 48.71 34.23
N LEU A 675 -6.59 48.40 34.19
CA LEU A 675 -5.90 47.79 33.05
C LEU A 675 -5.92 46.26 33.09
N ARG A 676 -5.84 45.65 31.90
CA ARG A 676 -5.64 44.19 31.77
C ARG A 676 -4.14 43.90 31.88
N GLU A 677 -3.78 42.67 32.24
CA GLU A 677 -2.37 42.22 32.29
C GLU A 677 -1.58 42.41 30.99
N ALA A 678 -2.28 42.46 29.84
CA ALA A 678 -1.65 42.67 28.53
C ALA A 678 -1.49 44.14 28.16
N ASP A 679 -2.06 45.06 28.95
CA ASP A 679 -1.98 46.50 28.74
C ASP A 679 -0.79 47.04 29.55
N TYR A 680 -0.07 48.00 28.98
CA TYR A 680 1.13 48.57 29.60
C TYR A 680 0.93 50.04 29.89
N MET A 681 1.47 50.54 31.00
CA MET A 681 1.58 51.97 31.25
C MET A 681 3.06 52.38 31.23
N GLY A 682 3.36 53.56 30.74
CA GLY A 682 4.71 54.09 30.72
C GLY A 682 4.74 55.58 30.46
N MET A 683 5.94 56.15 30.50
CA MET A 683 6.16 57.58 30.31
C MET A 683 6.98 57.86 29.06
N ASP A 684 6.84 59.05 28.49
CA ASP A 684 7.73 59.57 27.46
C ASP A 684 8.92 60.34 28.06
N GLU A 685 9.82 60.85 27.21
CA GLU A 685 10.99 61.63 27.65
C GLU A 685 10.60 62.95 28.34
N ALA A 686 9.37 63.44 28.16
CA ALA A 686 8.84 64.63 28.82
C ALA A 686 8.21 64.32 30.19
N GLY A 687 8.05 63.04 30.53
CA GLY A 687 7.42 62.58 31.78
C GLY A 687 5.90 62.43 31.71
N ASP A 688 5.30 62.60 30.52
CA ASP A 688 3.87 62.39 30.33
C ASP A 688 3.53 60.90 30.35
N VAL A 689 2.43 60.52 30.99
CA VAL A 689 2.02 59.12 31.17
C VAL A 689 1.07 58.68 30.06
N TYR A 690 1.32 57.49 29.54
CA TYR A 690 0.55 56.87 28.47
C TYR A 690 0.20 55.42 28.82
N ILE A 691 -0.88 54.93 28.19
CA ILE A 691 -1.35 53.55 28.31
C ILE A 691 -1.40 52.93 26.91
N ILE A 692 -0.78 51.77 26.76
CA ILE A 692 -0.87 50.90 25.59
C ILE A 692 -1.94 49.85 25.88
N LEU A 693 -3.05 49.91 25.14
CA LEU A 693 -4.08 48.87 25.14
C LEU A 693 -3.77 47.85 24.04
N SER A 694 -3.39 46.64 24.43
CA SER A 694 -3.03 45.56 23.50
C SER A 694 -4.28 44.88 22.95
N ASN A 695 -4.29 44.55 21.66
CA ASN A 695 -5.40 43.87 20.97
C ASN A 695 -6.74 44.60 21.07
N SER A 696 -6.72 45.93 21.06
CA SER A 696 -7.90 46.78 21.21
C SER A 696 -8.02 47.83 20.12
N ASN A 697 -9.27 48.04 19.67
CA ASN A 697 -9.68 49.07 18.73
C ASN A 697 -10.21 50.31 19.48
N GLU A 698 -10.60 51.35 18.75
CA GLU A 698 -11.09 52.60 19.34
C GLU A 698 -12.35 52.41 20.20
N GLU A 699 -13.26 51.50 19.82
CA GLU A 699 -14.48 51.20 20.59
C GLU A 699 -14.15 50.60 21.96
N GLU A 700 -13.25 49.61 22.01
CA GLU A 700 -12.77 49.01 23.26
C GLU A 700 -11.98 50.01 24.11
N ALA A 701 -11.20 50.89 23.46
CA ALA A 701 -10.46 51.94 24.15
C ALA A 701 -11.41 52.93 24.86
N ASN A 702 -12.54 53.28 24.24
CA ASN A 702 -13.55 54.15 24.87
C ASN A 702 -14.15 53.53 26.15
N ILE A 703 -14.32 52.21 26.21
CA ILE A 703 -14.77 51.52 27.44
C ILE A 703 -13.75 51.70 28.57
N VAL A 704 -12.46 51.68 28.25
CA VAL A 704 -11.38 51.90 29.23
C VAL A 704 -11.31 53.37 29.64
N ILE A 705 -11.47 54.30 28.70
CA ILE A 705 -11.53 55.74 28.98
C ILE A 705 -12.68 56.05 29.96
N ASP A 706 -13.87 55.49 29.74
CA ASP A 706 -15.01 55.66 30.64
C ASP A 706 -14.75 55.09 32.05
N ARG A 707 -14.04 53.96 32.13
CA ARG A 707 -13.65 53.34 33.41
C ARG A 707 -12.66 54.22 34.17
N LEU A 708 -11.66 54.76 33.47
CA LEU A 708 -10.67 55.68 34.03
C LEU A 708 -11.32 57.01 34.45
N GLY A 709 -12.30 57.51 33.67
CA GLY A 709 -13.07 58.70 33.99
C GLY A 709 -13.87 58.57 35.29
N ARG A 710 -14.44 57.39 35.58
CA ARG A 710 -15.11 57.10 36.88
C ARG A 710 -14.15 57.13 38.07
N LEU A 711 -12.85 56.98 37.83
CA LEU A 711 -11.78 57.09 38.84
C LEU A 711 -11.19 58.50 38.89
N GLY A 712 -11.74 59.47 38.14
CA GLY A 712 -11.27 60.85 38.10
C GLY A 712 -10.07 61.09 37.17
N ILE A 713 -9.74 60.13 36.30
CA ILE A 713 -8.58 60.20 35.40
C ILE A 713 -9.06 60.53 33.99
N ALA A 714 -8.73 61.73 33.50
CA ALA A 714 -8.98 62.10 32.12
C ALA A 714 -7.97 61.42 31.19
N SER A 715 -8.47 60.81 30.12
CA SER A 715 -7.62 60.17 29.11
C SER A 715 -8.19 60.37 27.71
N ARG A 716 -7.31 60.41 26.70
CA ARG A 716 -7.67 60.59 25.29
C ARG A 716 -6.90 59.65 24.38
N ILE A 717 -7.53 59.21 23.29
CA ILE A 717 -6.87 58.40 22.26
C ILE A 717 -5.81 59.26 21.54
N VAL A 718 -4.59 58.73 21.41
CA VAL A 718 -3.52 59.34 20.64
C VAL A 718 -3.68 58.94 19.18
N GLN A 719 -3.94 59.93 18.33
CA GLN A 719 -4.09 59.75 16.88
C GLN A 719 -2.81 59.18 16.26
N GLU A 720 -2.94 58.33 15.25
CA GLU A 720 -1.82 57.56 14.68
C GLU A 720 -0.67 58.45 14.16
N LYS A 721 -0.98 59.66 13.68
CA LYS A 721 0.00 60.68 13.25
C LYS A 721 0.85 61.25 14.39
N ASP A 722 0.31 61.28 15.60
CA ASP A 722 0.98 61.84 16.79
C ASP A 722 1.79 60.78 17.55
N GLN A 723 1.75 59.52 17.09
CA GLN A 723 2.51 58.41 17.67
C GLN A 723 3.97 58.34 17.17
N ASP A 724 4.32 59.11 16.13
CA ASP A 724 5.68 59.14 15.57
C ASP A 724 6.72 59.74 16.53
N ARG A 725 6.28 60.49 17.54
CA ARG A 725 7.15 61.02 18.60
C ARG A 725 7.78 59.96 19.52
N PHE A 726 7.30 58.71 19.47
CA PHE A 726 7.86 57.59 20.23
C PHE A 726 8.91 56.78 19.43
N SER A 727 9.36 57.30 18.28
CA SER A 727 10.42 56.67 17.48
C SER A 727 11.78 56.86 18.15
N LEU A 728 12.34 55.76 18.68
CA LEU A 728 13.70 55.72 19.20
C LEU A 728 14.71 56.14 18.11
N LYS A 729 15.64 57.04 18.43
CA LYS A 729 16.87 57.21 17.63
C LYS A 729 17.58 55.85 17.59
N ASP A 730 17.80 55.31 16.40
CA ASP A 730 18.43 54.00 16.22
C ASP A 730 19.80 53.96 16.93
N GLY A 731 19.96 53.05 17.91
CA GLY A 731 21.28 52.76 18.48
C GLY A 731 21.41 52.42 19.98
N VAL A 732 20.35 52.39 20.79
CA VAL A 732 20.53 52.26 22.27
C VAL A 732 20.54 50.81 22.81
N TYR A 733 20.22 49.80 22.01
CA TYR A 733 20.35 48.40 22.43
C TYR A 733 20.96 47.55 21.30
N ALA A 734 22.28 47.46 21.31
CA ALA A 734 23.05 46.43 20.62
C ALA A 734 23.46 45.35 21.64
#